data_AF-A0A0C9YBX6-F1
#
_entry.id   AF-A0A0C9YBX6-F1
#
_cell.length_a   1.000
_cell.length_b   1.000
_cell.length_c   1.000
_cell.angle_alpha   90.00
_cell.angle_beta   90.00
_cell.angle_gamma   90.00
#
_symmetry.space_group_name_H-M   'P 1'
#
loop_
_entity.id
_entity.type
_entity.pdbx_description
1 polymer ?
#
loop_
_entity_poly.entity_id
_entity_poly.type
_entity_poly.pdbx_seq_one_letter_code
_entity_poly.pdbx_strand_id
1 'polypeptide(L)'
;MSSTENLNLIPPLIESGRFHQLVKAGQTISSSFSPLDNSFSAFITYTSTDIPSKEKETKSRTDEEQPIYFSGIDVVPSSERRLFITDTLIIFAAFNNLVLSAENHPVGWLQDDNQVGSMKKLAIDYVNFIKECWVHASQPIPRPEGPLQFSSDHYRSLYTCFSLFVVLYMPEPGYDLAPVGDELMEWLNIHFIEPSTEEGDHLSALEKPWEDESFWPYLTRAILRGLTKSSAFFMGTLLRHESEDLQRLTTTLDSLVKNQPRLQEFNAERDFAFSFRRWKDKVKAFRIEMDEIPEDRRFDDFDNWWDRLSNIVGILEGRSEVIKRVCEELGGDWKEVCVAWSIFVDPRMQRQHLPDVVGQVLGDMPPDPTNLEDMIHAAFFSGRPAEGLRNASQLDRWLAAHLASIMAPLQLIDAEEDEDADLSTRDEHVLSYADYLHSDPALWRVTVEYMYSCGDVGKERADEILLRVPLRLQEQNSEENKIRAGDVVGVLKDVNQTCFQHKREAARRSVCRIAAQTLVQKKDYGLAVSYCISAEDWVGLGQVVDRVLDEYIINGPQIFSQYAVAIAPSAQKLRTPKGHGLSVHRLVFAVQYAHLHELFERHEYQEAANRIVSIFSQDVVPKSWWAIVLCDAVQLLEYGPSLLFSSSSASFMLQKLNEIFIRASQGSGDDYLIVLSRTLKGGGETEALERLRGVRLALVRYFARCTVFSAH
;
A
#
# COMPACT_ATOMS: atom_id res chain seq x y z
N MET A 1 28.45 -6.46 10.68
CA MET A 1 28.49 -7.82 10.09
C MET A 1 27.11 -8.42 10.30
N SER A 2 26.23 -8.35 9.31
CA SER A 2 24.91 -8.97 9.40
C SER A 2 25.09 -10.47 9.53
N SER A 3 24.65 -11.05 10.64
CA SER A 3 24.35 -12.47 10.68
C SER A 3 23.41 -12.74 9.50
N THR A 4 23.90 -13.41 8.47
CA THR A 4 23.05 -13.95 7.41
C THR A 4 22.10 -14.91 8.12
N GLU A 5 20.88 -14.46 8.38
CA GLU A 5 19.79 -15.27 8.90
C GLU A 5 19.49 -16.34 7.85
N ASN A 6 20.17 -17.47 7.97
CA ASN A 6 19.97 -18.59 7.07
C ASN A 6 18.68 -19.28 7.49
N LEU A 7 17.63 -19.10 6.70
CA LEU A 7 16.40 -19.86 6.82
C LEU A 7 16.66 -21.32 6.40
N ASN A 8 16.58 -22.23 7.36
CA ASN A 8 16.72 -23.67 7.11
C ASN A 8 15.33 -24.29 6.89
N LEU A 9 15.16 -25.04 5.79
CA LEU A 9 13.94 -25.80 5.55
C LEU A 9 13.83 -26.95 6.57
N ILE A 10 12.70 -27.04 7.27
CA ILE A 10 12.42 -28.09 8.26
C ILE A 10 11.07 -28.76 7.92
N PRO A 11 11.04 -30.06 7.57
CA PRO A 11 12.19 -30.94 7.38
C PRO A 11 13.04 -30.50 6.17
N PRO A 12 14.33 -30.86 6.07
CA PRO A 12 15.14 -30.49 4.91
C PRO A 12 14.73 -31.29 3.67
N LEU A 13 14.70 -30.66 2.49
CA LEU A 13 14.46 -31.35 1.21
C LEU A 13 15.49 -32.45 0.93
N ILE A 14 16.73 -32.28 1.44
CA ILE A 14 17.83 -33.23 1.34
C ILE A 14 18.68 -33.10 2.60
N GLU A 15 19.14 -34.22 3.17
CA GLU A 15 20.11 -34.17 4.26
C GLU A 15 21.43 -33.51 3.81
N SER A 16 22.06 -32.75 4.72
CA SER A 16 23.33 -32.06 4.44
C SER A 16 24.39 -33.01 3.85
N GLY A 17 25.04 -32.58 2.76
CA GLY A 17 26.05 -33.37 2.05
C GLY A 17 25.52 -34.44 1.09
N ARG A 18 24.19 -34.65 0.99
CA ARG A 18 23.59 -35.66 0.10
C ARG A 18 23.11 -35.12 -1.26
N PHE A 19 23.49 -33.91 -1.65
CA PHE A 19 23.09 -33.33 -2.94
C PHE A 19 23.45 -34.22 -4.15
N HIS A 20 24.59 -34.91 -4.09
CA HIS A 20 24.98 -35.88 -5.14
C HIS A 20 23.99 -37.04 -5.32
N GLN A 21 23.17 -37.37 -4.32
CA GLN A 21 22.15 -38.40 -4.43
C GLN A 21 20.97 -37.92 -5.29
N LEU A 22 20.56 -36.66 -5.18
CA LEU A 22 19.58 -36.06 -6.10
C LEU A 22 20.10 -36.07 -7.53
N VAL A 23 21.34 -35.62 -7.74
CA VAL A 23 21.96 -35.59 -9.08
C VAL A 23 22.00 -37.00 -9.68
N LYS A 24 22.34 -38.03 -8.89
CA LYS A 24 22.29 -39.44 -9.31
C LYS A 24 20.88 -39.93 -9.62
N ALA A 25 19.86 -39.40 -8.94
CA ALA A 25 18.45 -39.69 -9.19
C ALA A 25 17.86 -38.89 -10.37
N GLY A 26 18.66 -38.03 -11.02
CA GLY A 26 18.17 -37.13 -12.07
C GLY A 26 17.22 -36.04 -11.56
N GLN A 27 17.34 -35.70 -10.27
CA GLN A 27 16.55 -34.68 -9.58
C GLN A 27 17.40 -33.46 -9.23
N THR A 28 16.76 -32.31 -9.07
CA THR A 28 17.37 -31.05 -8.63
C THR A 28 16.37 -30.27 -7.77
N ILE A 29 16.87 -29.30 -7.00
CA ILE A 29 16.03 -28.32 -6.30
C ILE A 29 15.62 -27.23 -7.31
N SER A 30 14.35 -26.85 -7.28
CA SER A 30 13.81 -25.74 -8.05
C SER A 30 13.04 -24.80 -7.13
N SER A 31 12.98 -23.53 -7.50
CA SER A 31 12.15 -22.54 -6.83
C SER A 31 11.26 -21.80 -7.82
N SER A 32 10.09 -21.35 -7.37
CA SER A 32 9.20 -20.51 -8.16
C SER A 32 8.64 -19.39 -7.29
N PHE A 33 8.73 -18.16 -7.78
CA PHE A 33 8.09 -17.01 -7.16
C PHE A 33 6.59 -17.05 -7.37
N SER A 34 5.86 -16.57 -6.38
CA SER A 34 4.43 -16.33 -6.46
C SER A 34 4.16 -15.11 -7.35
N PRO A 35 3.17 -15.17 -8.24
CA PRO A 35 2.73 -14.00 -8.99
C PRO A 35 1.80 -13.08 -8.18
N LEU A 36 1.41 -13.47 -6.96
CA LEU A 36 0.41 -12.74 -6.16
C LEU A 36 1.02 -11.85 -5.08
N ASP A 37 2.17 -12.26 -4.55
CA ASP A 37 2.86 -11.66 -3.42
C ASP A 37 4.36 -11.94 -3.51
N ASN A 38 5.11 -11.37 -2.57
CA ASN A 38 6.55 -11.57 -2.40
C ASN A 38 6.91 -12.93 -1.76
N SER A 39 6.13 -13.98 -2.04
CA SER A 39 6.42 -15.34 -1.59
C SER A 39 7.07 -16.18 -2.70
N PHE A 40 7.78 -17.22 -2.31
CA PHE A 40 8.32 -18.20 -3.22
C PHE A 40 8.14 -19.61 -2.65
N SER A 41 8.13 -20.57 -3.56
CA SER A 41 8.08 -21.99 -3.24
C SER A 41 9.39 -22.66 -3.58
N ALA A 42 9.79 -23.66 -2.79
CA ALA A 42 10.94 -24.52 -3.04
C ALA A 42 10.49 -25.99 -3.07
N PHE A 43 10.89 -26.72 -4.12
CA PHE A 43 10.49 -28.11 -4.35
C PHE A 43 11.54 -28.88 -5.16
N ILE A 44 11.45 -30.20 -5.18
CA ILE A 44 12.31 -31.07 -5.99
C ILE A 44 11.68 -31.28 -7.36
N THR A 45 12.48 -31.20 -8.43
CA THR A 45 12.06 -31.46 -9.81
C THR A 45 13.06 -32.36 -10.53
N TYR A 46 12.68 -32.92 -11.67
CA TYR A 46 13.55 -33.75 -12.50
C TYR A 46 14.30 -32.91 -13.54
N THR A 47 15.57 -33.23 -13.76
CA THR A 47 16.40 -32.55 -14.77
C THR A 47 15.93 -32.99 -16.17
N SER A 48 15.43 -32.04 -16.97
CA SER A 48 14.75 -32.29 -18.24
C SER A 48 15.62 -32.88 -19.38
N THR A 49 16.88 -33.23 -19.14
CA THR A 49 17.84 -33.56 -20.21
C THR A 49 17.96 -35.05 -20.54
N ASP A 50 17.53 -36.01 -19.71
CA ASP A 50 17.85 -37.44 -19.97
C ASP A 50 16.75 -38.46 -19.59
N ILE A 51 15.48 -38.25 -19.99
CA ILE A 51 14.46 -39.31 -19.84
C ILE A 51 13.76 -39.61 -21.18
N PRO A 52 13.99 -40.80 -21.77
CA PRO A 52 13.21 -41.30 -22.89
C PRO A 52 11.72 -41.35 -22.52
N SER A 53 10.85 -40.87 -23.41
CA SER A 53 9.40 -40.70 -23.23
C SER A 53 8.61 -41.94 -22.77
N LYS A 54 9.21 -43.14 -22.74
CA LYS A 54 8.60 -44.37 -22.22
C LYS A 54 8.83 -44.64 -20.73
N GLU A 55 9.79 -43.98 -20.07
CA GLU A 55 10.02 -44.12 -18.61
C GLU A 55 9.27 -43.07 -17.77
N LYS A 56 8.72 -42.03 -18.39
CA LYS A 56 7.89 -41.02 -17.69
C LYS A 56 6.66 -41.64 -17.02
N GLU A 57 6.03 -42.64 -17.63
CA GLU A 57 4.82 -43.29 -17.08
C GLU A 57 5.13 -44.34 -15.98
N THR A 58 6.36 -44.84 -15.89
CA THR A 58 6.73 -45.89 -14.93
C THR A 58 7.40 -45.35 -13.67
N LYS A 59 8.10 -44.21 -13.74
CA LYS A 59 8.68 -43.53 -12.56
C LYS A 59 7.81 -42.43 -11.95
N SER A 60 6.76 -41.94 -12.63
CA SER A 60 5.76 -41.06 -12.00
C SER A 60 4.86 -41.76 -10.98
N ARG A 61 5.15 -43.04 -10.66
CA ARG A 61 4.35 -43.94 -9.83
C ARG A 61 4.98 -44.27 -8.47
N THR A 62 6.01 -43.54 -8.05
CA THR A 62 6.33 -43.48 -6.62
C THR A 62 5.46 -42.39 -6.01
N ASP A 63 4.36 -42.82 -5.35
CA ASP A 63 3.50 -42.05 -4.43
C ASP A 63 4.30 -41.52 -3.21
N GLU A 64 5.50 -40.99 -3.41
CA GLU A 64 6.21 -40.27 -2.36
C GLU A 64 5.67 -38.84 -2.36
N GLU A 65 4.90 -38.49 -1.32
CA GLU A 65 4.49 -37.12 -1.03
C GLU A 65 5.74 -36.24 -0.95
N GLN A 66 6.06 -35.53 -2.04
CA GLN A 66 7.19 -34.61 -2.06
C GLN A 66 6.78 -33.30 -1.39
N PRO A 67 7.45 -32.88 -0.31
CA PRO A 67 7.09 -31.65 0.37
C PRO A 67 7.40 -30.42 -0.50
N ILE A 68 6.42 -29.53 -0.61
CA ILE A 68 6.55 -28.20 -1.22
C ILE A 68 6.60 -27.19 -0.07
N TYR A 69 7.66 -26.41 -0.01
CA TYR A 69 7.83 -25.38 1.02
C TYR A 69 7.41 -24.04 0.44
N PHE A 70 6.60 -23.30 1.20
CA PHE A 70 6.25 -21.92 0.90
C PHE A 70 6.95 -21.00 1.90
N SER A 71 7.53 -19.92 1.41
CA SER A 71 8.22 -18.93 2.22
C SER A 71 7.91 -17.54 1.69
N GLY A 72 7.57 -16.60 2.58
CA GLY A 72 7.48 -15.18 2.28
C GLY A 72 8.81 -14.49 2.59
N ILE A 73 9.17 -13.49 1.79
CA ILE A 73 10.29 -12.58 2.11
C ILE A 73 9.96 -11.80 3.39
N ASP A 74 8.71 -11.38 3.53
CA ASP A 74 8.22 -10.59 4.66
C ASP A 74 7.05 -11.27 5.36
N VAL A 75 6.89 -10.97 6.64
CA VAL A 75 5.74 -11.40 7.44
C VAL A 75 4.54 -10.51 7.09
N VAL A 76 3.45 -11.16 6.67
CA VAL A 76 2.16 -10.51 6.38
C VAL A 76 1.73 -9.62 7.55
N PRO A 77 1.34 -8.35 7.32
CA PRO A 77 0.86 -7.45 8.36
C PRO A 77 -0.26 -8.06 9.21
N SER A 78 -0.06 -8.08 10.53
CA SER A 78 -1.10 -8.46 11.51
C SER A 78 -2.27 -7.47 11.49
N SER A 79 -3.40 -7.82 12.13
CA SER A 79 -4.56 -6.92 12.24
C SER A 79 -4.20 -5.57 12.87
N GLU A 80 -3.41 -5.60 13.93
CA GLU A 80 -2.88 -4.41 14.61
C GLU A 80 -2.02 -3.57 13.66
N ARG A 81 -1.07 -4.20 12.96
CA ARG A 81 -0.22 -3.48 12.00
C ARG A 81 -1.03 -2.93 10.81
N ARG A 82 -2.07 -3.63 10.36
CA ARG A 82 -2.98 -3.13 9.29
C ARG A 82 -3.76 -1.90 9.72
N LEU A 83 -4.23 -1.85 10.96
CA LEU A 83 -4.89 -0.67 11.51
C LEU A 83 -3.91 0.51 11.50
N PHE A 84 -2.68 0.28 11.96
CA PHE A 84 -1.63 1.28 11.92
C PHE A 84 -1.35 1.79 10.49
N ILE A 85 -1.24 0.89 9.51
CA ILE A 85 -1.02 1.23 8.10
C ILE A 85 -2.19 2.03 7.51
N THR A 86 -3.43 1.64 7.81
CA THR A 86 -4.63 2.24 7.21
C THR A 86 -4.84 3.67 7.67
N ASP A 87 -4.64 3.93 8.97
CA ASP A 87 -4.83 5.25 9.54
C ASP A 87 -3.69 6.21 9.14
N THR A 88 -2.45 5.71 9.10
CA THR A 88 -1.28 6.50 8.65
C THR A 88 -1.31 6.80 7.14
N LEU A 89 -1.96 5.96 6.33
CA LEU A 89 -2.16 6.20 4.90
C LEU A 89 -2.95 7.48 4.62
N ILE A 90 -3.92 7.83 5.48
CA ILE A 90 -4.73 9.05 5.31
C ILE A 90 -3.83 10.29 5.38
N ILE A 91 -2.93 10.30 6.36
CA ILE A 91 -1.94 11.37 6.55
C ILE A 91 -0.97 11.39 5.35
N PHE A 92 -0.55 10.21 4.88
CA PHE A 92 0.37 10.10 3.74
C PHE A 92 -0.26 10.65 2.46
N ALA A 93 -1.52 10.29 2.18
CA ALA A 93 -2.25 10.78 1.03
C ALA A 93 -2.48 12.29 1.11
N ALA A 94 -2.79 12.83 2.30
CA ALA A 94 -2.91 14.28 2.51
C ALA A 94 -1.57 15.00 2.24
N PHE A 95 -0.47 14.46 2.75
CA PHE A 95 0.87 14.99 2.51
C PHE A 95 1.26 14.93 1.03
N ASN A 96 1.04 13.79 0.37
CA ASN A 96 1.38 13.63 -1.03
C ASN A 96 0.56 14.55 -1.94
N ASN A 97 -0.73 14.75 -1.65
CA ASN A 97 -1.55 15.72 -2.36
C ASN A 97 -1.04 17.15 -2.19
N LEU A 98 -0.52 17.51 -1.01
CA LEU A 98 0.12 18.80 -0.77
C LEU A 98 1.36 18.98 -1.66
N VAL A 99 2.23 17.96 -1.70
CA VAL A 99 3.45 17.99 -2.53
C VAL A 99 3.11 18.04 -4.03
N LEU A 100 2.19 17.21 -4.51
CA LEU A 100 1.76 17.22 -5.92
C LEU A 100 1.13 18.56 -6.33
N SER A 101 0.43 19.23 -5.41
CA SER A 101 -0.14 20.54 -5.70
C SER A 101 0.93 21.61 -5.98
N ALA A 102 2.15 21.42 -5.44
CA ALA A 102 3.27 22.33 -5.64
C ALA A 102 3.73 22.41 -7.11
N GLU A 103 3.51 21.37 -7.93
CA GLU A 103 3.84 21.40 -9.37
C GLU A 103 3.09 22.51 -10.13
N ASN A 104 1.93 22.94 -9.63
CA ASN A 104 1.13 24.01 -10.21
C ASN A 104 1.47 25.41 -9.65
N HIS A 105 2.44 25.49 -8.75
CA HIS A 105 2.82 26.69 -8.01
C HIS A 105 4.28 27.10 -8.28
N PRO A 106 4.68 28.35 -7.97
CA PRO A 106 6.06 28.80 -8.18
C PRO A 106 7.07 28.00 -7.35
N VAL A 107 8.31 27.93 -7.86
CA VAL A 107 9.44 27.29 -7.16
C VAL A 107 9.60 27.89 -5.77
N GLY A 108 9.68 27.03 -4.75
CA GLY A 108 9.77 27.45 -3.35
C GLY A 108 8.44 27.58 -2.62
N TRP A 109 7.29 27.36 -3.26
CA TRP A 109 5.97 27.42 -2.59
C TRP A 109 5.84 26.48 -1.38
N LEU A 110 6.49 25.30 -1.42
CA LEU A 110 6.51 24.37 -0.29
C LEU A 110 7.31 24.91 0.91
N GLN A 111 8.20 25.89 0.69
CA GLN A 111 8.97 26.55 1.73
C GLN A 111 8.23 27.75 2.35
N ASP A 112 7.04 28.10 1.84
CA ASP A 112 6.22 29.14 2.45
C ASP A 112 5.76 28.68 3.85
N ASP A 113 5.80 29.60 4.82
CA ASP A 113 5.41 29.36 6.22
C ASP A 113 4.06 28.64 6.38
N ASN A 114 3.09 28.94 5.51
CA ASN A 114 1.78 28.29 5.52
C ASN A 114 1.85 26.80 5.15
N GLN A 115 2.68 26.45 4.16
CA GLN A 115 2.85 25.07 3.72
C GLN A 115 3.70 24.28 4.71
N VAL A 116 4.80 24.88 5.19
CA VAL A 116 5.62 24.30 6.26
C VAL A 116 4.80 24.05 7.52
N GLY A 117 3.96 25.01 7.92
CA GLY A 117 3.03 24.85 9.04
C GLY A 117 1.99 23.75 8.82
N SER A 118 1.54 23.54 7.58
CA SER A 118 0.62 22.45 7.23
C SER A 118 1.31 21.09 7.27
N MET A 119 2.54 20.99 6.73
CA MET A 119 3.37 19.80 6.83
C MET A 119 3.67 19.43 8.29
N LYS A 120 3.99 20.42 9.14
CA LYS A 120 4.21 20.21 10.58
C LYS A 120 2.97 19.62 11.26
N LYS A 121 1.76 20.10 10.94
CA LYS A 121 0.52 19.54 11.49
C LYS A 121 0.35 18.07 11.13
N LEU A 122 0.56 17.71 9.86
CA LEU A 122 0.52 16.31 9.42
C LEU A 122 1.60 15.45 10.11
N ALA A 123 2.79 16.00 10.34
CA ALA A 123 3.85 15.32 11.09
C ALA A 123 3.46 15.10 12.56
N ILE A 124 2.80 16.08 13.19
CA ILE A 124 2.23 15.93 14.55
C ILE A 124 1.11 14.89 14.57
N ASP A 125 0.28 14.81 13.54
CA ASP A 125 -0.75 13.77 13.42
C ASP A 125 -0.11 12.37 13.36
N TYR A 126 1.02 12.20 12.67
CA TYR A 126 1.81 10.95 12.75
C TYR A 126 2.25 10.67 14.18
N VAL A 127 2.87 11.64 14.86
CA VAL A 127 3.36 11.48 16.24
C VAL A 127 2.23 11.05 17.19
N ASN A 128 1.06 11.67 17.08
CA ASN A 128 -0.12 11.34 17.89
C ASN A 128 -0.60 9.91 17.61
N PHE A 129 -0.66 9.52 16.35
CA PHE A 129 -1.16 8.21 15.97
C PHE A 129 -0.19 7.08 16.36
N ILE A 130 1.12 7.28 16.21
CA ILE A 130 2.12 6.33 16.73
C ILE A 130 1.98 6.18 18.25
N LYS A 131 1.75 7.29 18.98
CA LYS A 131 1.53 7.28 20.43
C LYS A 131 0.29 6.46 20.80
N GLU A 132 -0.82 6.62 20.08
CA GLU A 132 -2.03 5.82 20.30
C GLU A 132 -1.77 4.32 20.10
N CYS A 133 -1.06 3.95 19.03
CA CYS A 133 -0.67 2.57 18.78
C CYS A 133 0.27 2.01 19.85
N TRP A 134 1.23 2.81 20.32
CA TRP A 134 2.09 2.44 21.45
C TRP A 134 1.29 2.16 22.71
N VAL A 135 0.37 3.07 23.08
CA VAL A 135 -0.50 2.91 24.26
C VAL A 135 -1.39 1.67 24.14
N HIS A 136 -1.95 1.40 22.95
CA HIS A 136 -2.73 0.19 22.71
C HIS A 136 -1.85 -1.08 22.81
N ALA A 137 -0.65 -1.05 22.24
CA ALA A 137 0.29 -2.17 22.28
C ALA A 137 0.81 -2.48 23.69
N SER A 138 0.93 -1.47 24.57
CA SER A 138 1.38 -1.64 25.96
C SER A 138 0.29 -2.14 26.92
N GLN A 139 -0.99 -2.09 26.53
CA GLN A 139 -2.08 -2.52 27.40
C GLN A 139 -2.13 -4.06 27.55
N PRO A 140 -2.26 -4.59 28.78
CA PRO A 140 -2.32 -6.03 29.06
C PRO A 140 -3.73 -6.60 28.76
N ILE A 141 -4.18 -6.45 27.51
CA ILE A 141 -5.50 -6.93 27.05
C ILE A 141 -5.35 -8.33 26.44
N PRO A 142 -6.26 -9.28 26.72
CA PRO A 142 -6.28 -10.57 26.05
C PRO A 142 -6.51 -10.38 24.54
N ARG A 143 -5.60 -10.93 23.71
CA ARG A 143 -5.61 -10.73 22.25
C ARG A 143 -6.11 -11.99 21.55
N PRO A 144 -7.39 -12.01 21.11
CA PRO A 144 -7.96 -13.20 20.47
C PRO A 144 -7.35 -13.48 19.09
N GLU A 145 -6.77 -12.46 18.44
CA GLU A 145 -6.22 -12.54 17.08
C GLU A 145 -4.76 -12.98 17.02
N GLY A 146 -4.13 -13.27 18.16
CA GLY A 146 -2.74 -13.71 18.28
C GLY A 146 -1.80 -12.67 18.90
N PRO A 147 -0.48 -12.96 18.96
CA PRO A 147 0.51 -12.01 19.43
C PRO A 147 0.66 -10.84 18.45
N LEU A 148 1.21 -9.72 18.93
CA LEU A 148 1.56 -8.62 18.03
C LEU A 148 2.69 -9.04 17.10
N GLN A 149 2.70 -8.41 15.93
CA GLN A 149 3.83 -8.48 15.02
C GLN A 149 5.03 -7.70 15.58
N PHE A 150 4.78 -6.54 16.20
CA PHE A 150 5.80 -5.70 16.82
C PHE A 150 5.51 -5.47 18.31
N SER A 151 6.54 -5.38 19.13
CA SER A 151 6.40 -5.15 20.57
C SER A 151 5.92 -3.72 20.87
N SER A 152 5.46 -3.47 22.11
CA SER A 152 5.22 -2.09 22.57
C SER A 152 6.48 -1.23 22.47
N ASP A 153 7.65 -1.80 22.73
CA ASP A 153 8.93 -1.09 22.68
C ASP A 153 9.31 -0.66 21.26
N HIS A 154 8.89 -1.43 20.25
CA HIS A 154 9.04 -1.05 18.85
C HIS A 154 8.26 0.24 18.57
N TYR A 155 6.96 0.28 18.90
CA TYR A 155 6.14 1.49 18.70
C TYR A 155 6.59 2.67 19.57
N ARG A 156 7.12 2.42 20.77
CA ARG A 156 7.78 3.44 21.59
C ARG A 156 8.97 4.06 20.84
N SER A 157 9.82 3.22 20.23
CA SER A 157 10.99 3.66 19.47
C SER A 157 10.60 4.45 18.22
N LEU A 158 9.50 4.08 17.55
CA LEU A 158 8.94 4.89 16.46
C LEU A 158 8.49 6.26 16.96
N TYR A 159 7.79 6.29 18.10
CA TYR A 159 7.24 7.51 18.68
C TYR A 159 8.35 8.49 19.07
N THR A 160 9.41 8.02 19.72
CA THR A 160 10.56 8.82 20.16
C THR A 160 11.35 9.38 18.99
N CYS A 161 11.63 8.55 17.98
CA CYS A 161 12.38 8.95 16.79
C CYS A 161 11.60 9.99 15.96
N PHE A 162 10.31 9.76 15.73
CA PHE A 162 9.49 10.65 14.90
C PHE A 162 9.22 11.98 15.61
N SER A 163 8.93 11.96 16.92
CA SER A 163 8.74 13.20 17.68
C SER A 163 10.03 14.04 17.73
N LEU A 164 11.20 13.39 17.88
CA LEU A 164 12.49 14.08 17.85
C LEU A 164 12.73 14.75 16.50
N PHE A 165 12.42 14.04 15.40
CA PHE A 165 12.52 14.61 14.07
C PHE A 165 11.67 15.88 13.93
N VAL A 166 10.43 15.87 14.43
CA VAL A 166 9.55 17.05 14.41
C VAL A 166 10.14 18.21 15.22
N VAL A 167 10.67 17.95 16.42
CA VAL A 167 11.28 18.99 17.29
C VAL A 167 12.51 19.64 16.63
N LEU A 168 13.37 18.83 16.00
CA LEU A 168 14.64 19.30 15.45
C LEU A 168 14.54 19.88 14.04
N TYR A 169 13.66 19.35 13.19
CA TYR A 169 13.64 19.66 11.75
C TYR A 169 12.35 20.33 11.28
N MET A 170 11.31 20.42 12.13
CA MET A 170 10.05 21.09 11.81
C MET A 170 9.67 22.13 12.88
N PRO A 171 10.51 23.17 13.08
CA PRO A 171 10.19 24.29 13.97
C PRO A 171 8.90 24.97 13.53
N GLU A 172 8.29 25.72 14.46
CA GLU A 172 7.14 26.56 14.08
C GLU A 172 7.61 27.66 13.12
N PRO A 173 6.85 27.98 12.05
CA PRO A 173 7.27 28.99 11.09
C PRO A 173 7.64 30.31 11.76
N GLY A 174 8.83 30.85 11.45
CA GLY A 174 9.39 32.05 12.09
C GLY A 174 10.16 31.79 13.39
N TYR A 175 10.23 30.55 13.88
CA TYR A 175 11.00 30.13 15.06
C TYR A 175 12.25 29.30 14.71
N ASP A 176 12.71 29.34 13.46
CA ASP A 176 13.90 28.58 13.02
C ASP A 176 15.17 28.95 13.82
N LEU A 177 15.27 30.24 14.18
CA LEU A 177 16.36 30.81 14.98
C LEU A 177 16.04 30.81 16.49
N ALA A 178 14.91 30.25 16.90
CA ALA A 178 14.58 30.14 18.32
C ALA A 178 15.49 29.12 19.01
N PRO A 179 15.93 29.40 20.25
CA PRO A 179 16.61 28.43 21.09
C PRO A 179 15.78 27.15 21.27
N VAL A 180 16.46 26.00 21.15
CA VAL A 180 15.81 24.68 21.10
C VAL A 180 15.68 24.01 22.47
N GLY A 181 16.31 24.58 23.51
CA GLY A 181 16.51 23.87 24.77
C GLY A 181 15.24 23.49 25.51
N ASP A 182 14.25 24.40 25.57
CA ASP A 182 12.97 24.11 26.24
C ASP A 182 12.20 22.97 25.54
N GLU A 183 12.19 22.96 24.20
CA GLU A 183 11.52 21.91 23.40
C GLU A 183 12.21 20.55 23.56
N LEU A 184 13.55 20.52 23.58
CA LEU A 184 14.31 19.29 23.82
C LEU A 184 14.14 18.76 25.25
N MET A 185 14.05 19.66 26.24
CA MET A 185 13.78 19.27 27.62
C MET A 185 12.37 18.71 27.77
N GLU A 186 11.38 19.29 27.09
CA GLU A 186 10.03 18.73 27.02
C GLU A 186 10.04 17.35 26.36
N TRP A 187 10.71 17.20 25.21
CA TRP A 187 10.88 15.90 24.55
C TRP A 187 11.52 14.85 25.47
N LEU A 188 12.62 15.19 26.14
CA LEU A 188 13.32 14.27 27.06
C LEU A 188 12.38 13.84 28.19
N ASN A 189 11.66 14.77 28.81
CA ASN A 189 10.74 14.50 29.91
C ASN A 189 9.50 13.68 29.49
N ILE A 190 9.07 13.77 28.23
CA ILE A 190 7.96 12.97 27.69
C ILE A 190 8.39 11.53 27.41
N HIS A 191 9.60 11.34 26.86
CA HIS A 191 10.03 10.06 26.31
C HIS A 191 10.89 9.22 27.27
N PHE A 192 11.65 9.87 28.15
CA PHE A 192 12.53 9.25 29.12
C PHE A 192 12.12 9.75 30.51
N ILE A 193 11.08 9.17 31.10
CA ILE A 193 10.51 9.69 32.34
C ILE A 193 11.43 9.36 33.51
N GLU A 194 12.20 10.35 33.96
CA GLU A 194 13.01 10.28 35.17
C GLU A 194 13.08 11.68 35.83
N PRO A 195 13.21 11.77 37.17
CA PRO A 195 13.05 10.67 38.11
C PRO A 195 11.61 10.14 38.12
N SER A 196 11.43 8.88 38.52
CA SER A 196 10.12 8.22 38.38
C SER A 196 9.08 8.78 39.36
N THR A 197 7.80 8.72 38.98
CA THR A 197 6.71 9.12 39.88
C THR A 197 6.67 8.24 41.13
N GLU A 198 7.01 6.95 40.99
CA GLU A 198 7.05 5.99 42.10
C GLU A 198 8.13 6.34 43.13
N GLU A 199 9.33 6.75 42.69
CA GLU A 199 10.38 7.28 43.58
C GLU A 199 9.90 8.54 44.31
N GLY A 200 9.21 9.45 43.60
CA GLY A 200 8.67 10.67 44.20
C GLY A 200 7.63 10.37 45.28
N ASP A 201 6.72 9.44 45.01
CA ASP A 201 5.69 9.01 45.97
C ASP A 201 6.32 8.34 47.19
N HIS A 202 7.32 7.48 47.00
CA HIS A 202 8.08 6.85 48.08
C HIS A 202 8.72 7.88 49.00
N LEU A 203 9.50 8.82 48.43
CA LEU A 203 10.18 9.86 49.19
C LEU A 203 9.20 10.79 49.92
N SER A 204 8.05 11.09 49.31
CA SER A 204 7.04 11.95 49.91
C SER A 204 6.36 11.34 51.15
N ALA A 205 6.37 10.02 51.28
CA ALA A 205 5.79 9.30 52.40
C ALA A 205 6.71 9.26 53.63
N LEU A 206 7.99 9.60 53.48
CA LEU A 206 8.97 9.62 54.55
C LEU A 206 8.88 10.91 55.39
N GLU A 207 9.09 10.80 56.70
CA GLU A 207 9.10 11.96 57.60
C GLU A 207 10.39 12.81 57.44
N LYS A 208 11.52 12.13 57.20
CA LYS A 208 12.82 12.72 56.88
C LYS A 208 13.34 12.17 55.55
N PRO A 209 12.85 12.67 54.40
CA PRO A 209 13.21 12.12 53.09
C PRO A 209 14.71 12.22 52.78
N TRP A 210 15.42 13.20 53.33
CA TRP A 210 16.85 13.43 53.10
C TRP A 210 17.79 12.37 53.69
N GLU A 211 17.28 11.49 54.56
CA GLU A 211 18.00 10.32 55.07
C GLU A 211 17.91 9.12 54.11
N ASP A 212 17.20 9.25 52.98
CA ASP A 212 17.13 8.21 51.96
C ASP A 212 18.20 8.40 50.87
N GLU A 213 18.87 7.32 50.45
CA GLU A 213 19.93 7.35 49.44
C GLU A 213 19.46 7.93 48.09
N SER A 214 18.16 7.78 47.75
CA SER A 214 17.58 8.25 46.50
C SER A 214 17.18 9.73 46.52
N PHE A 215 17.11 10.37 47.68
CA PHE A 215 16.61 11.75 47.82
C PHE A 215 17.44 12.77 47.05
N TRP A 216 18.76 12.79 47.27
CA TRP A 216 19.65 13.75 46.62
C TRP A 216 19.75 13.51 45.10
N PRO A 217 19.88 12.26 44.62
CA PRO A 217 19.73 11.95 43.19
C PRO A 217 18.42 12.45 42.60
N TYR A 218 17.28 12.17 43.26
CA TYR A 218 15.96 12.61 42.82
C TYR A 218 15.87 14.13 42.71
N LEU A 219 16.25 14.85 43.78
CA LEU A 219 16.20 16.32 43.81
C LEU A 219 17.13 16.93 42.75
N THR A 220 18.34 16.39 42.60
CA THR A 220 19.32 16.86 41.61
C THR A 220 18.78 16.67 40.20
N ARG A 221 18.25 15.48 39.87
CA ARG A 221 17.65 15.21 38.56
C ARG A 221 16.39 16.03 38.31
N ALA A 222 15.55 16.23 39.31
CA ALA A 222 14.36 17.08 39.20
C ALA A 222 14.72 18.53 38.87
N ILE A 223 15.79 19.08 39.46
CA ILE A 223 16.28 20.42 39.13
C ILE A 223 16.92 20.44 37.74
N LEU A 224 17.77 19.45 37.41
CA LEU A 224 18.42 19.30 36.11
C LEU A 224 17.40 19.27 34.95
N ARG A 225 16.29 18.55 35.14
CA ARG A 225 15.22 18.39 34.15
C ARG A 225 14.15 19.49 34.19
N GLY A 226 14.32 20.50 35.04
CA GLY A 226 13.41 21.64 35.13
C GLY A 226 12.03 21.31 35.71
N LEU A 227 11.92 20.24 36.50
CA LEU A 227 10.69 19.81 37.20
C LEU A 227 10.46 20.68 38.45
N THR A 228 10.08 21.94 38.23
CA THR A 228 10.01 22.96 39.29
C THR A 228 9.06 22.61 40.43
N LYS A 229 7.94 21.91 40.16
CA LYS A 229 6.96 21.50 41.20
C LYS A 229 7.56 20.47 42.16
N SER A 230 8.14 19.39 41.63
CA SER A 230 8.79 18.34 42.44
C SER A 230 10.00 18.91 43.19
N SER A 231 10.80 19.74 42.52
CA SER A 231 11.95 20.41 43.13
C SER A 231 11.52 21.29 44.32
N ALA A 232 10.49 22.12 44.15
CA ALA A 232 9.98 22.98 45.21
C ALA A 232 9.40 22.21 46.40
N PHE A 233 8.75 21.08 46.14
CA PHE A 233 8.21 20.22 47.21
C PHE A 233 9.33 19.66 48.09
N PHE A 234 10.35 19.04 47.49
CA PHE A 234 11.46 18.43 48.24
C PHE A 234 12.46 19.46 48.80
N MET A 235 12.62 20.64 48.19
CA MET A 235 13.29 21.75 48.87
C MET A 235 12.50 22.22 50.11
N GLY A 236 11.17 22.18 50.05
CA GLY A 236 10.31 22.49 51.19
C GLY A 236 10.48 21.53 52.37
N THR A 237 10.86 20.26 52.13
CA THR A 237 11.15 19.32 53.22
C THR A 237 12.48 19.63 53.90
N LEU A 238 13.50 20.07 53.15
CA LEU A 238 14.80 20.51 53.67
C LEU A 238 14.70 21.73 54.61
N LEU A 239 13.64 22.53 54.54
CA LEU A 239 13.39 23.60 55.52
C LEU A 239 13.10 23.09 56.93
N ARG A 240 12.81 21.79 57.10
CA ARG A 240 12.61 21.13 58.40
C ARG A 240 13.86 20.38 58.87
N HIS A 241 14.97 20.49 58.14
CA HIS A 241 16.22 19.80 58.45
C HIS A 241 16.86 20.34 59.74
N GLU A 242 17.69 19.55 60.42
CA GLU A 242 18.27 19.93 61.72
C GLU A 242 19.36 21.03 61.61
N SER A 243 20.04 21.11 60.46
CA SER A 243 21.03 22.16 60.15
C SER A 243 20.38 23.50 59.78
N GLU A 244 20.60 24.53 60.60
CA GLU A 244 20.16 25.91 60.32
C GLU A 244 20.80 26.50 59.05
N ASP A 245 22.06 26.14 58.79
CA ASP A 245 22.78 26.58 57.58
C ASP A 245 22.13 26.01 56.31
N LEU A 246 21.72 24.72 56.33
CA LEU A 246 21.01 24.10 55.21
C LEU A 246 19.63 24.74 54.99
N GLN A 247 18.88 25.05 56.05
CA GLN A 247 17.58 25.72 55.91
C GLN A 247 17.72 27.11 55.25
N ARG A 248 18.73 27.89 55.66
CA ARG A 248 19.02 29.21 55.09
C ARG A 248 19.38 29.10 53.61
N LEU A 249 20.31 28.21 53.27
CA LEU A 249 20.74 28.00 51.89
C LEU A 249 19.60 27.50 51.00
N THR A 250 18.78 26.59 51.51
CA THR A 250 17.61 26.05 50.80
C THR A 250 16.60 27.15 50.47
N THR A 251 16.36 28.10 51.37
CA THR A 251 15.45 29.24 51.11
C THR A 251 15.94 30.08 49.94
N THR A 252 17.24 30.36 49.88
CA THR A 252 17.85 31.10 48.76
C THR A 252 17.81 30.28 47.48
N LEU A 253 18.16 29.00 47.53
CA LEU A 253 18.16 28.08 46.40
C LEU A 253 16.76 27.90 45.79
N ASP A 254 15.74 27.72 46.61
CA ASP A 254 14.33 27.61 46.18
C ASP A 254 13.91 28.86 45.40
N SER A 255 14.34 30.05 45.85
CA SER A 255 14.11 31.29 45.12
C SER A 255 14.86 31.35 43.78
N LEU A 256 16.07 30.78 43.68
CA LEU A 256 16.85 30.74 42.44
C LEU A 256 16.23 29.78 41.43
N VAL A 257 15.85 28.58 41.86
CA VAL A 257 15.23 27.55 40.99
C VAL A 257 13.86 28.02 40.47
N LYS A 258 13.03 28.62 41.32
CA LYS A 258 11.70 29.12 40.90
C LYS A 258 11.76 30.30 39.95
N ASN A 259 12.78 31.15 40.08
CA ASN A 259 12.94 32.36 39.26
C ASN A 259 13.98 32.18 38.15
N GLN A 260 14.24 30.94 37.71
CA GLN A 260 15.06 30.69 36.54
C GLN A 260 14.37 31.30 35.31
N PRO A 261 15.00 32.26 34.60
CA PRO A 261 14.39 32.85 33.41
C PRO A 261 14.18 31.79 32.34
N ARG A 262 12.98 31.72 31.76
CA ARG A 262 12.68 30.87 30.59
C ARG A 262 12.43 31.72 29.37
N LEU A 263 12.80 31.23 28.18
CA LEU A 263 12.70 32.04 26.95
C LEU A 263 11.25 32.48 26.68
N GLN A 264 10.29 31.59 26.93
CA GLN A 264 8.86 31.82 26.73
C GLN A 264 8.29 33.00 27.54
N GLU A 265 8.99 33.45 28.58
CA GLU A 265 8.57 34.57 29.44
C GLU A 265 8.96 35.94 28.86
N PHE A 266 9.73 35.97 27.77
CA PHE A 266 10.28 37.20 27.18
C PHE A 266 9.85 37.37 25.73
N ASN A 267 9.50 38.61 25.36
CA ASN A 267 9.18 38.96 23.98
C ASN A 267 10.44 39.17 23.11
N ALA A 268 11.62 39.32 23.73
CA ALA A 268 12.87 39.60 23.05
C ALA A 268 14.03 38.80 23.67
N GLU A 269 14.81 38.12 22.81
CA GLU A 269 15.95 37.30 23.21
C GLU A 269 17.01 38.08 24.01
N ARG A 270 17.22 39.37 23.69
CA ARG A 270 18.17 40.23 24.40
C ARG A 270 17.77 40.42 25.87
N ASP A 271 16.48 40.60 26.13
CA ASP A 271 15.96 40.86 27.47
C ASP A 271 16.01 39.57 28.32
N PHE A 272 15.77 38.43 27.68
CA PHE A 272 16.06 37.10 28.23
C PHE A 272 17.55 36.96 28.58
N ALA A 273 18.46 37.22 27.64
CA ALA A 273 19.90 37.09 27.85
C ALA A 273 20.41 37.95 29.03
N PHE A 274 19.88 39.17 29.16
CA PHE A 274 20.20 40.04 30.29
C PHE A 274 19.68 39.48 31.62
N SER A 275 18.43 39.01 31.65
CA SER A 275 17.81 38.44 32.84
C SER A 275 18.49 37.14 33.27
N PHE A 276 18.82 36.27 32.31
CA PHE A 276 19.56 35.03 32.55
C PHE A 276 20.96 35.32 33.10
N ARG A 277 21.69 36.28 32.53
CA ARG A 277 23.00 36.70 33.06
C ARG A 277 22.89 37.19 34.50
N ARG A 278 21.90 38.04 34.81
CA ARG A 278 21.68 38.53 36.17
C ARG A 278 21.31 37.40 37.14
N TRP A 279 20.50 36.45 36.69
CA TRP A 279 20.18 35.25 37.47
C TRP A 279 21.44 34.42 37.74
N LYS A 280 22.27 34.18 36.72
CA LYS A 280 23.55 33.46 36.83
C LYS A 280 24.53 34.14 37.79
N ASP A 281 24.58 35.47 37.80
CA ASP A 281 25.38 36.23 38.76
C ASP A 281 24.88 36.04 40.21
N LYS A 282 23.57 35.89 40.43
CA LYS A 282 23.03 35.53 41.75
C LYS A 282 23.39 34.10 42.15
N VAL A 283 23.37 33.14 41.22
CA VAL A 283 23.81 31.76 41.49
C VAL A 283 25.29 31.75 41.90
N LYS A 284 26.15 32.53 41.23
CA LYS A 284 27.56 32.68 41.63
C LYS A 284 27.74 33.35 42.99
N ALA A 285 26.90 34.32 43.34
CA ALA A 285 26.92 34.92 44.69
C ALA A 285 26.50 33.88 45.75
N PHE A 286 25.51 33.04 45.45
CA PHE A 286 25.10 31.94 46.31
C PHE A 286 26.21 30.90 46.52
N ARG A 287 27.00 30.60 45.48
CA ARG A 287 28.20 29.76 45.61
C ARG A 287 29.16 30.30 46.67
N ILE A 288 29.43 31.61 46.65
CA ILE A 288 30.34 32.25 47.62
C ILE A 288 29.78 32.12 49.04
N GLU A 289 28.48 32.35 49.24
CA GLU A 289 27.83 32.16 50.54
C GLU A 289 27.96 30.71 51.04
N MET A 290 27.81 29.75 50.14
CA MET A 290 27.94 28.32 50.44
C MET A 290 29.37 27.94 50.83
N ASP A 291 30.38 28.57 50.22
CA ASP A 291 31.81 28.33 50.51
C ASP A 291 32.25 28.88 51.88
N GLU A 292 31.51 29.83 52.46
CA GLU A 292 31.79 30.40 53.80
C GLU A 292 31.48 29.42 54.95
N ILE A 293 30.73 28.35 54.68
CA ILE A 293 30.33 27.36 55.71
C ILE A 293 31.52 26.48 56.07
N PRO A 294 31.93 26.39 57.35
CA PRO A 294 33.00 25.51 57.80
C PRO A 294 32.74 24.02 57.54
N GLU A 295 33.78 23.23 57.26
CA GLU A 295 33.66 21.80 56.95
C GLU A 295 32.97 20.98 58.05
N ASP A 296 33.14 21.35 59.33
CA ASP A 296 32.52 20.71 60.49
C ASP A 296 30.99 20.82 60.52
N ARG A 297 30.42 21.77 59.75
CA ARG A 297 28.97 22.02 59.68
C ARG A 297 28.32 21.51 58.40
N ARG A 298 29.11 20.97 57.47
CA ARG A 298 28.66 20.50 56.13
C ARG A 298 28.07 19.09 56.13
N PHE A 299 28.20 18.38 57.25
CA PHE A 299 27.71 17.02 57.42
C PHE A 299 26.47 17.04 58.30
N ASP A 300 25.50 16.22 57.96
CA ASP A 300 24.54 15.70 58.93
C ASP A 300 24.98 14.30 59.37
N ASP A 301 24.22 13.65 60.26
CA ASP A 301 24.56 12.31 60.77
C ASP A 301 24.51 11.23 59.66
N PHE A 302 24.07 11.56 58.44
CA PHE A 302 23.81 10.65 57.34
C PHE A 302 24.71 10.88 56.10
N ASP A 303 24.78 12.10 55.55
CA ASP A 303 25.53 12.43 54.34
C ASP A 303 26.14 13.86 54.37
N ASN A 304 27.07 14.14 53.46
CA ASN A 304 27.57 15.47 53.19
C ASN A 304 26.60 16.25 52.30
N TRP A 305 25.60 16.89 52.92
CA TRP A 305 24.61 17.69 52.20
C TRP A 305 25.24 18.86 51.40
N TRP A 306 26.42 19.36 51.80
CA TRP A 306 27.09 20.45 51.09
C TRP A 306 27.60 20.01 49.71
N ASP A 307 28.16 18.80 49.59
CA ASP A 307 28.62 18.27 48.29
C ASP A 307 27.44 18.11 47.33
N ARG A 308 26.29 17.67 47.84
CA ARG A 308 25.05 17.51 47.06
C ARG A 308 24.51 18.86 46.57
N LEU A 309 24.45 19.86 47.46
CA LEU A 309 24.12 21.23 47.06
C LEU A 309 25.15 21.81 46.10
N SER A 310 26.43 21.48 46.28
CA SER A 310 27.50 21.96 45.41
C SER A 310 27.34 21.48 43.96
N ASN A 311 26.89 20.24 43.79
CA ASN A 311 26.51 19.66 42.50
C ASN A 311 25.33 20.42 41.87
N ILE A 312 24.25 20.65 42.63
CA ILE A 312 23.07 21.39 42.18
C ILE A 312 23.46 22.82 41.74
N VAL A 313 24.22 23.54 42.56
CA VAL A 313 24.69 24.89 42.21
C VAL A 313 25.62 24.84 40.99
N GLY A 314 26.38 23.75 40.81
CA GLY A 314 27.29 23.60 39.67
C GLY A 314 26.54 23.43 38.34
N ILE A 315 25.39 22.76 38.39
CA ILE A 315 24.43 22.69 37.29
C ILE A 315 23.85 24.08 37.03
N LEU A 316 23.35 24.77 38.05
CA LEU A 316 22.75 26.12 37.89
C LEU A 316 23.76 27.16 37.37
N GLU A 317 25.04 27.02 37.69
CA GLU A 317 26.13 27.84 37.14
C GLU A 317 26.43 27.52 35.67
N GLY A 318 25.96 26.39 35.16
CA GLY A 318 26.23 25.92 33.79
C GLY A 318 27.69 25.51 33.60
N ARG A 319 28.29 24.79 34.57
CA ARG A 319 29.63 24.21 34.41
C ARG A 319 29.52 22.91 33.63
N SER A 320 30.08 22.87 32.41
CA SER A 320 30.03 21.71 31.50
C SER A 320 30.47 20.40 32.17
N GLU A 321 31.63 20.44 32.84
CA GLU A 321 32.22 19.26 33.50
C GLU A 321 31.36 18.73 34.64
N VAL A 322 30.68 19.62 35.37
CA VAL A 322 29.78 19.22 36.46
C VAL A 322 28.53 18.58 35.91
N ILE A 323 27.95 19.15 34.83
CA ILE A 323 26.76 18.57 34.20
C ILE A 323 27.06 17.17 33.67
N LYS A 324 28.17 17.00 32.93
CA LYS A 324 28.59 15.69 32.42
C LYS A 324 28.73 14.66 33.55
N ARG A 325 29.53 15.00 34.57
CA ARG A 325 29.78 14.12 35.73
C ARG A 325 28.49 13.77 36.46
N VAL A 326 27.65 14.77 36.76
CA VAL A 326 26.41 14.54 37.52
C VAL A 326 25.42 13.72 36.70
N CYS A 327 25.27 13.96 35.40
CA CYS A 327 24.44 13.10 34.55
C CYS A 327 24.94 11.65 34.58
N GLU A 328 26.25 11.43 34.44
CA GLU A 328 26.85 10.09 34.51
C GLU A 328 26.62 9.43 35.87
N GLU A 329 26.82 10.15 36.98
CA GLU A 329 26.54 9.66 38.35
C GLU A 329 25.07 9.29 38.56
N LEU A 330 24.14 9.98 37.90
CA LEU A 330 22.70 9.69 37.95
C LEU A 330 22.29 8.57 36.99
N GLY A 331 23.22 8.02 36.19
CA GLY A 331 22.94 7.02 35.15
C GLY A 331 22.26 7.60 33.90
N GLY A 332 22.35 8.91 33.69
CA GLY A 332 21.89 9.59 32.48
C GLY A 332 22.78 9.30 31.27
N ASP A 333 22.21 9.46 30.08
CA ASP A 333 22.90 9.25 28.81
C ASP A 333 23.39 10.57 28.18
N TRP A 334 24.01 10.46 27.00
CA TRP A 334 24.48 11.60 26.24
C TRP A 334 23.35 12.58 25.86
N LYS A 335 22.09 12.13 25.79
CA LYS A 335 20.94 12.99 25.47
C LYS A 335 20.64 13.90 26.64
N GLU A 336 20.56 13.37 27.86
CA GLU A 336 20.33 14.16 29.07
C GLU A 336 21.41 15.24 29.23
N VAL A 337 22.67 14.92 28.93
CA VAL A 337 23.77 15.91 28.91
C VAL A 337 23.55 16.98 27.84
N CYS A 338 23.28 16.61 26.59
CA CYS A 338 23.07 17.58 25.49
C CYS A 338 21.89 18.51 25.76
N VAL A 339 20.80 17.97 26.29
CA VAL A 339 19.60 18.72 26.64
C VAL A 339 19.85 19.64 27.84
N ALA A 340 20.49 19.15 28.91
CA ALA A 340 20.88 20.00 30.04
C ALA A 340 21.85 21.12 29.64
N TRP A 341 22.77 20.84 28.70
CA TRP A 341 23.69 21.83 28.15
C TRP A 341 22.94 23.02 27.53
N SER A 342 21.89 22.72 26.76
CA SER A 342 21.04 23.71 26.10
C SER A 342 20.25 24.60 27.05
N ILE A 343 20.10 24.20 28.33
CA ILE A 343 19.38 24.97 29.35
C ILE A 343 20.34 25.78 30.22
N PHE A 344 21.45 25.18 30.67
CA PHE A 344 22.31 25.77 31.70
C PHE A 344 23.61 26.38 31.16
N VAL A 345 24.20 25.78 30.11
CA VAL A 345 25.49 26.21 29.56
C VAL A 345 25.27 27.26 28.47
N ASP A 346 24.49 26.91 27.45
CA ASP A 346 24.13 27.80 26.35
C ASP A 346 22.59 27.88 26.17
N PRO A 347 21.90 28.72 26.97
CA PRO A 347 20.45 28.87 26.94
C PRO A 347 19.90 29.50 25.64
N ARG A 348 20.77 29.95 24.74
CA ARG A 348 20.40 30.56 23.45
C ARG A 348 20.80 29.67 22.27
N MET A 349 21.16 28.42 22.55
CA MET A 349 21.58 27.47 21.54
C MET A 349 20.44 27.20 20.54
N GLN A 350 20.72 27.53 19.29
CA GLN A 350 19.85 27.25 18.15
C GLN A 350 20.10 25.84 17.61
N ARG A 351 19.14 25.29 16.87
CA ARG A 351 19.22 23.96 16.24
C ARG A 351 20.51 23.76 15.42
N GLN A 352 20.95 24.79 14.71
CA GLN A 352 22.18 24.75 13.89
C GLN A 352 23.50 24.60 14.70
N HIS A 353 23.51 24.96 15.98
CA HIS A 353 24.69 24.86 16.85
C HIS A 353 24.68 23.60 17.71
N LEU A 354 23.56 22.86 17.74
CA LEU A 354 23.44 21.59 18.48
C LEU A 354 24.50 20.55 18.06
N PRO A 355 24.84 20.35 16.77
CA PRO A 355 25.83 19.35 16.36
C PRO A 355 27.21 19.55 16.98
N ASP A 356 27.64 20.79 17.24
CA ASP A 356 28.94 21.09 17.82
C ASP A 356 29.04 20.60 19.27
N VAL A 357 27.96 20.77 20.04
CA VAL A 357 27.86 20.28 21.43
C VAL A 357 27.77 18.76 21.44
N VAL A 358 26.94 18.19 20.57
CA VAL A 358 26.76 16.74 20.45
C VAL A 358 28.08 16.06 20.10
N GLY A 359 28.86 16.60 19.18
CA GLY A 359 30.19 16.07 18.84
C GLY A 359 31.15 16.02 20.03
N GLN A 360 31.09 17.00 20.93
CA GLN A 360 31.88 17.01 22.16
C GLN A 360 31.38 15.99 23.19
N VAL A 361 30.06 15.86 23.34
CA VAL A 361 29.47 14.93 24.31
C VAL A 361 29.63 13.48 23.87
N LEU A 362 29.38 13.17 22.59
CA LEU A 362 29.54 11.82 22.04
C LEU A 362 30.99 11.33 22.04
N GLY A 363 31.97 12.24 22.10
CA GLY A 363 33.37 11.88 22.29
C GLY A 363 33.64 11.22 23.64
N ASP A 364 32.92 11.63 24.68
CA ASP A 364 33.05 11.10 26.04
C ASP A 364 32.01 9.99 26.31
N MET A 365 30.78 10.15 25.79
CA MET A 365 29.63 9.25 25.97
C MET A 365 29.08 8.82 24.60
N PRO A 366 29.69 7.82 23.93
CA PRO A 366 29.27 7.40 22.59
C PRO A 366 27.87 6.75 22.62
N PRO A 367 27.13 6.80 21.50
CA PRO A 367 25.84 6.13 21.40
C PRO A 367 26.04 4.60 21.34
N ASP A 368 25.04 3.85 21.78
CA ASP A 368 25.04 2.38 21.71
C ASP A 368 24.82 1.93 20.25
N PRO A 369 25.83 1.32 19.60
CA PRO A 369 25.73 0.88 18.21
C PRO A 369 24.77 -0.31 18.02
N THR A 370 24.36 -0.98 19.10
CA THR A 370 23.41 -2.09 19.06
C THR A 370 21.96 -1.62 19.13
N ASN A 371 21.73 -0.39 19.60
CA ASN A 371 20.41 0.21 19.69
C ASN A 371 20.15 1.17 18.51
N LEU A 372 19.32 0.73 17.56
CA LEU A 372 18.95 1.54 16.39
C LEU A 372 18.25 2.85 16.77
N GLU A 373 17.43 2.87 17.82
CA GLU A 373 16.78 4.10 18.31
C GLU A 373 17.84 5.13 18.75
N ASP A 374 18.85 4.67 19.50
CA ASP A 374 19.93 5.54 19.97
C ASP A 374 20.77 6.10 18.81
N MET A 375 21.06 5.26 17.82
CA MET A 375 21.77 5.65 16.59
C MET A 375 20.97 6.64 15.73
N ILE A 376 19.64 6.51 15.65
CA ILE A 376 18.77 7.48 14.97
C ILE A 376 18.80 8.83 15.71
N HIS A 377 18.64 8.80 17.04
CA HIS A 377 18.72 10.00 17.86
C HIS A 377 20.08 10.70 17.71
N ALA A 378 21.19 9.97 17.77
CA ALA A 378 22.54 10.52 17.62
C ALA A 378 22.72 11.21 16.26
N ALA A 379 22.23 10.58 15.18
CA ALA A 379 22.28 11.16 13.84
C ALA A 379 21.44 12.45 13.74
N PHE A 380 20.23 12.46 14.32
CA PHE A 380 19.37 13.64 14.31
C PHE A 380 19.93 14.80 15.13
N PHE A 381 20.43 14.55 16.34
CA PHE A 381 21.11 15.55 17.18
C PHE A 381 22.38 16.11 16.50
N SER A 382 23.08 15.27 15.72
CA SER A 382 24.28 15.66 14.97
C SER A 382 23.99 16.38 13.66
N GLY A 383 22.73 16.68 13.32
CA GLY A 383 22.37 17.35 12.08
C GLY A 383 22.58 16.49 10.82
N ARG A 384 22.50 15.16 10.94
CA ARG A 384 22.72 14.20 9.84
C ARG A 384 21.44 13.41 9.54
N PRO A 385 20.40 14.04 8.96
CA PRO A 385 19.11 13.39 8.71
C PRO A 385 19.21 12.16 7.79
N ALA A 386 20.05 12.19 6.76
CA ALA A 386 20.27 11.06 5.86
C ALA A 386 20.86 9.82 6.57
N GLU A 387 21.73 10.00 7.56
CA GLU A 387 22.26 8.91 8.38
C GLU A 387 21.18 8.35 9.32
N GLY A 388 20.39 9.23 9.93
CA GLY A 388 19.23 8.83 10.74
C GLY A 388 18.21 8.03 9.92
N LEU A 389 17.98 8.41 8.66
CA LEU A 389 17.10 7.71 7.75
C LEU A 389 17.57 6.28 7.42
N ARG A 390 18.88 6.08 7.23
CA ARG A 390 19.44 4.73 7.03
C ARG A 390 19.23 3.84 8.25
N ASN A 391 19.45 4.37 9.46
CA ASN A 391 19.19 3.62 10.70
C ASN A 391 17.69 3.37 10.90
N ALA A 392 16.83 4.34 10.55
CA ALA A 392 15.38 4.20 10.58
C ALA A 392 14.90 3.06 9.65
N SER A 393 15.52 2.88 8.48
CA SER A 393 15.15 1.80 7.55
C SER A 393 15.43 0.40 8.09
N GLN A 394 16.43 0.27 8.96
CA GLN A 394 16.75 -0.97 9.68
C GLN A 394 15.81 -1.20 10.87
N LEU A 395 15.34 -0.12 11.51
CA LEU A 395 14.37 -0.20 12.61
C LEU A 395 12.98 -0.56 12.10
N ASP A 396 12.44 0.22 11.15
CA ASP A 396 11.14 0.00 10.53
C ASP A 396 11.04 0.67 9.15
N ARG A 397 10.68 -0.09 8.11
CA ARG A 397 10.51 0.44 6.74
C ARG A 397 9.44 1.54 6.65
N TRP A 398 8.39 1.48 7.48
CA TRP A 398 7.38 2.53 7.59
C TRP A 398 7.99 3.84 8.08
N LEU A 399 8.83 3.80 9.11
CA LEU A 399 9.46 5.00 9.67
C LEU A 399 10.33 5.68 8.61
N ALA A 400 11.15 4.90 7.90
CA ALA A 400 11.98 5.42 6.83
C ALA A 400 11.16 6.02 5.68
N ALA A 401 10.14 5.31 5.17
CA ALA A 401 9.32 5.81 4.06
C ALA A 401 8.63 7.15 4.38
N HIS A 402 8.09 7.28 5.59
CA HIS A 402 7.37 8.48 6.02
C HIS A 402 8.31 9.64 6.35
N LEU A 403 9.44 9.38 7.01
CA LEU A 403 10.47 10.39 7.23
C LEU A 403 11.06 10.87 5.91
N ALA A 404 11.40 9.97 4.99
CA ALA A 404 11.93 10.34 3.68
C ALA A 404 10.94 11.20 2.88
N SER A 405 9.65 10.88 2.97
CA SER A 405 8.59 11.65 2.33
C SER A 405 8.50 13.09 2.84
N ILE A 406 8.81 13.33 4.11
CA ILE A 406 8.85 14.68 4.72
C ILE A 406 10.22 15.35 4.50
N MET A 407 11.31 14.59 4.59
CA MET A 407 12.68 15.09 4.44
C MET A 407 12.96 15.63 3.02
N ALA A 408 12.39 15.01 1.98
CA ALA A 408 12.65 15.44 0.60
C ALA A 408 12.08 16.85 0.30
N PRO A 409 10.81 17.18 0.61
CA PRO A 409 10.31 18.56 0.49
C PRO A 409 11.06 19.58 1.35
N LEU A 410 11.55 19.17 2.52
CA LEU A 410 12.37 20.00 3.42
C LEU A 410 13.83 20.13 2.97
N GLN A 411 14.24 19.46 1.88
CA GLN A 411 15.61 19.46 1.36
C GLN A 411 16.64 18.94 2.38
N LEU A 412 16.24 17.99 3.22
CA LEU A 412 17.12 17.34 4.21
C LEU A 412 17.85 16.12 3.65
N ILE A 413 17.36 15.59 2.53
CA ILE A 413 17.99 14.54 1.75
C ILE A 413 18.09 15.00 0.31
N ASP A 414 19.09 14.51 -0.41
CA ASP A 414 19.31 14.86 -1.81
C ASP A 414 18.07 14.45 -2.62
N ALA A 415 17.47 15.43 -3.29
CA ALA A 415 16.35 15.23 -4.19
C ALA A 415 16.81 14.88 -5.61
N GLU A 416 18.10 15.07 -5.90
CA GLU A 416 18.67 14.76 -7.20
C GLU A 416 18.89 13.25 -7.32
N GLU A 417 18.35 12.68 -8.39
CA GLU A 417 18.77 11.40 -8.93
C GLU A 417 20.30 11.49 -9.10
N ASP A 418 21.06 10.69 -8.36
CA ASP A 418 22.48 10.50 -8.66
C ASP A 418 22.55 10.21 -10.18
N GLU A 419 23.43 10.84 -10.96
CA GLU A 419 23.43 10.66 -12.43
C GLU A 419 23.56 9.16 -12.84
N ASP A 420 24.00 8.32 -11.91
CA ASP A 420 24.11 6.86 -12.01
C ASP A 420 22.94 6.05 -11.37
N ALA A 421 22.01 6.70 -10.65
CA ALA A 421 20.92 6.07 -9.91
C ALA A 421 19.53 6.45 -10.47
N ASP A 422 18.81 5.46 -11.01
CA ASP A 422 17.44 5.61 -11.55
C ASP A 422 16.36 5.95 -10.50
N LEU A 423 16.72 6.05 -9.20
CA LEU A 423 15.79 6.23 -8.08
C LEU A 423 16.31 7.27 -7.09
N SER A 424 15.42 8.18 -6.67
CA SER A 424 15.69 9.07 -5.54
C SER A 424 15.76 8.30 -4.21
N THR A 425 16.49 8.83 -3.23
CA THR A 425 16.55 8.24 -1.87
C THR A 425 15.16 8.11 -1.23
N ARG A 426 14.27 9.07 -1.50
CA ARG A 426 12.86 8.97 -1.07
C ARG A 426 12.19 7.75 -1.69
N ASP A 427 12.25 7.63 -3.00
CA ASP A 427 11.56 6.57 -3.74
C ASP A 427 12.11 5.19 -3.38
N GLU A 428 13.41 5.06 -3.11
CA GLU A 428 14.00 3.81 -2.61
C GLU A 428 13.31 3.33 -1.32
N HIS A 429 13.17 4.22 -0.32
CA HIS A 429 12.54 3.87 0.95
C HIS A 429 11.02 3.65 0.82
N VAL A 430 10.33 4.45 0.02
CA VAL A 430 8.88 4.29 -0.21
C VAL A 430 8.59 2.98 -0.95
N LEU A 431 9.39 2.63 -1.97
CA LEU A 431 9.26 1.37 -2.69
C LEU A 431 9.60 0.17 -1.79
N SER A 432 10.63 0.26 -0.96
CA SER A 432 10.96 -0.79 0.02
C SER A 432 9.82 -1.06 1.02
N TYR A 433 9.12 0.00 1.43
CA TYR A 433 7.92 -0.13 2.25
C TYR A 433 6.72 -0.68 1.46
N ALA A 434 6.54 -0.27 0.20
CA ALA A 434 5.50 -0.83 -0.67
C ALA A 434 5.71 -2.33 -0.94
N ASP A 435 6.97 -2.78 -1.09
CA ASP A 435 7.32 -4.18 -1.24
C ASP A 435 6.97 -4.98 0.03
N TYR A 436 7.20 -4.43 1.23
CA TYR A 436 6.69 -5.01 2.47
C TYR A 436 5.16 -5.15 2.46
N LEU A 437 4.43 -4.12 2.03
CA LEU A 437 2.96 -4.15 1.96
C LEU A 437 2.46 -5.19 0.95
N HIS A 438 3.20 -5.43 -0.13
CA HIS A 438 2.88 -6.43 -1.15
C HIS A 438 2.99 -7.88 -0.65
N SER A 439 3.52 -8.11 0.56
CA SER A 439 3.42 -9.41 1.23
C SER A 439 1.97 -9.82 1.51
N ASP A 440 1.03 -8.87 1.60
CA ASP A 440 -0.40 -9.14 1.67
C ASP A 440 -1.11 -8.74 0.36
N PRO A 441 -1.57 -9.70 -0.46
CA PRO A 441 -2.36 -9.42 -1.66
C PRO A 441 -3.63 -8.59 -1.40
N ALA A 442 -4.18 -8.59 -0.18
CA ALA A 442 -5.36 -7.80 0.16
C ALA A 442 -5.06 -6.30 0.27
N LEU A 443 -3.81 -5.91 0.53
CA LEU A 443 -3.37 -4.52 0.67
C LEU A 443 -2.96 -3.88 -0.65
N TRP A 444 -3.23 -4.52 -1.80
CA TRP A 444 -2.81 -4.04 -3.11
C TRP A 444 -3.14 -2.56 -3.38
N ARG A 445 -4.30 -2.06 -2.90
CA ARG A 445 -4.67 -0.64 -3.05
C ARG A 445 -3.69 0.29 -2.36
N VAL A 446 -3.29 -0.08 -1.14
CA VAL A 446 -2.33 0.68 -0.35
C VAL A 446 -0.96 0.60 -1.02
N THR A 447 -0.53 -0.60 -1.41
CA THR A 447 0.74 -0.82 -2.13
C THR A 447 0.85 0.06 -3.37
N VAL A 448 -0.15 0.05 -4.26
CA VAL A 448 -0.09 0.83 -5.50
C VAL A 448 -0.18 2.34 -5.23
N GLU A 449 -0.88 2.78 -4.19
CA GLU A 449 -0.93 4.20 -3.81
C GLU A 449 0.47 4.73 -3.42
N TYR A 450 1.23 3.97 -2.63
CA TYR A 450 2.62 4.31 -2.33
C TYR A 450 3.50 4.27 -3.58
N MET A 451 3.38 3.24 -4.43
CA MET A 451 4.19 3.13 -5.65
C MET A 451 3.88 4.23 -6.69
N TYR A 452 2.62 4.66 -6.83
CA TYR A 452 2.24 5.76 -7.71
C TYR A 452 2.67 7.14 -7.19
N SER A 453 3.00 7.25 -5.89
CA SER A 453 3.59 8.46 -5.32
C SER A 453 5.08 8.65 -5.65
N CYS A 454 5.72 7.64 -6.26
CA CYS A 454 7.11 7.66 -6.70
C CYS A 454 7.23 8.08 -8.17
N GLY A 455 8.48 8.18 -8.66
CA GLY A 455 8.81 8.39 -10.06
C GLY A 455 8.34 7.27 -11.01
N ASP A 456 8.79 7.31 -12.25
CA ASP A 456 8.26 6.43 -13.31
C ASP A 456 8.51 4.94 -13.04
N VAL A 457 9.63 4.59 -12.41
CA VAL A 457 9.93 3.22 -11.95
C VAL A 457 8.84 2.71 -11.00
N GLY A 458 8.40 3.53 -10.05
CA GLY A 458 7.33 3.17 -9.12
C GLY A 458 6.00 2.97 -9.83
N LYS A 459 5.65 3.85 -10.76
CA LYS A 459 4.41 3.74 -11.55
C LYS A 459 4.39 2.48 -12.42
N GLU A 460 5.53 2.09 -13.01
CA GLU A 460 5.64 0.85 -13.78
C GLU A 460 5.53 -0.40 -12.90
N ARG A 461 6.17 -0.39 -11.72
CA ARG A 461 6.00 -1.48 -10.73
C ARG A 461 4.55 -1.63 -10.28
N ALA A 462 3.86 -0.51 -10.02
CA ALA A 462 2.46 -0.51 -9.65
C ALA A 462 1.56 -1.11 -10.74
N ASP A 463 1.80 -0.76 -12.00
CA ASP A 463 1.07 -1.32 -13.14
C ASP A 463 1.24 -2.84 -13.22
N GLU A 464 2.47 -3.35 -13.02
CA GLU A 464 2.75 -4.77 -12.99
C GLU A 464 1.98 -5.49 -11.86
N ILE A 465 1.86 -4.88 -10.68
CA ILE A 465 1.03 -5.43 -9.59
C ILE A 465 -0.45 -5.43 -9.99
N LEU A 466 -0.98 -4.34 -10.54
CA LEU A 466 -2.38 -4.24 -10.95
C LEU A 466 -2.79 -5.31 -11.97
N LEU A 467 -1.89 -5.70 -12.87
CA LEU A 467 -2.14 -6.76 -13.85
C LEU A 467 -2.34 -8.15 -13.22
N ARG A 468 -1.82 -8.36 -11.99
CA ARG A 468 -1.83 -9.64 -11.27
C ARG A 468 -2.84 -9.70 -10.13
N VAL A 469 -3.54 -8.59 -9.84
CA VAL A 469 -4.57 -8.54 -8.78
C VAL A 469 -5.67 -9.58 -9.06
N PRO A 470 -5.95 -10.48 -8.09
CA PRO A 470 -7.05 -11.44 -8.22
C PRO A 470 -8.40 -10.74 -8.35
N LEU A 471 -8.97 -10.75 -9.55
CA LEU A 471 -10.20 -9.99 -9.85
C LEU A 471 -11.47 -10.56 -9.21
N ARG A 472 -11.43 -11.77 -8.64
CA ARG A 472 -12.53 -12.47 -7.93
C ARG A 472 -13.92 -12.21 -8.54
N LEU A 473 -14.05 -12.43 -9.85
CA LEU A 473 -15.19 -12.03 -10.69
C LEU A 473 -16.57 -12.63 -10.31
N GLN A 474 -16.68 -13.41 -9.22
CA GLN A 474 -17.90 -14.13 -8.79
C GLN A 474 -18.24 -14.01 -7.30
N GLU A 475 -17.41 -13.41 -6.43
CA GLU A 475 -17.73 -13.30 -5.00
C GLU A 475 -18.66 -12.10 -4.73
N GLN A 476 -19.96 -12.23 -5.04
CA GLN A 476 -21.09 -11.65 -4.29
C GLN A 476 -22.40 -12.37 -4.65
N ASN A 477 -22.62 -13.56 -4.08
CA ASN A 477 -23.97 -14.07 -3.82
C ASN A 477 -24.53 -13.36 -2.56
N SER A 478 -24.69 -12.04 -2.66
CA SER A 478 -25.47 -11.25 -1.70
C SER A 478 -26.62 -10.65 -2.51
N GLU A 479 -27.81 -11.19 -2.27
CA GLU A 479 -29.09 -11.00 -2.99
C GLU A 479 -29.64 -9.55 -3.07
N GLU A 480 -28.83 -8.50 -2.88
CA GLU A 480 -29.31 -7.11 -2.89
C GLU A 480 -28.81 -6.23 -4.02
N ASN A 481 -27.89 -6.69 -4.87
CA ASN A 481 -27.49 -5.94 -6.06
C ASN A 481 -27.76 -6.74 -7.33
N LYS A 482 -29.04 -6.85 -7.72
CA LYS A 482 -29.41 -7.20 -9.10
C LYS A 482 -28.98 -6.06 -10.03
N ILE A 483 -27.76 -6.26 -10.51
CA ILE A 483 -27.00 -5.54 -11.53
C ILE A 483 -27.90 -4.96 -12.62
N ARG A 484 -27.87 -3.63 -12.75
CA ARG A 484 -28.11 -2.97 -14.04
C ARG A 484 -27.02 -3.44 -15.00
N ALA A 485 -27.40 -3.96 -16.16
CA ALA A 485 -26.48 -4.45 -17.18
C ALA A 485 -25.41 -3.39 -17.55
N GLY A 486 -24.21 -3.55 -16.99
CA GLY A 486 -23.03 -2.75 -17.34
C GLY A 486 -22.16 -2.23 -16.19
N ASP A 487 -22.53 -2.41 -14.92
CA ASP A 487 -21.69 -1.93 -13.81
C ASP A 487 -20.65 -2.97 -13.37
N VAL A 488 -19.40 -2.52 -13.31
CA VAL A 488 -18.23 -3.27 -12.89
C VAL A 488 -18.42 -3.70 -11.43
N VAL A 489 -18.39 -5.01 -11.15
CA VAL A 489 -18.61 -5.57 -9.81
C VAL A 489 -17.28 -5.94 -9.16
N GLY A 490 -17.14 -5.63 -7.87
CA GLY A 490 -16.04 -6.08 -7.02
C GLY A 490 -14.69 -5.42 -7.32
N VAL A 491 -13.61 -6.17 -7.08
CA VAL A 491 -12.21 -5.73 -7.15
C VAL A 491 -11.87 -5.02 -8.46
N LEU A 492 -12.46 -5.47 -9.58
CA LEU A 492 -12.22 -4.87 -10.89
C LEU A 492 -12.73 -3.41 -11.00
N LYS A 493 -13.80 -3.05 -10.28
CA LYS A 493 -14.29 -1.67 -10.23
C LYS A 493 -13.25 -0.78 -9.56
N ASP A 494 -12.68 -1.28 -8.49
CA ASP A 494 -11.70 -0.55 -7.70
C ASP A 494 -10.38 -0.43 -8.46
N VAL A 495 -9.96 -1.48 -9.19
CA VAL A 495 -8.81 -1.41 -10.10
C VAL A 495 -9.05 -0.36 -11.19
N ASN A 496 -10.22 -0.37 -11.83
CA ASN A 496 -10.56 0.63 -12.85
C ASN A 496 -10.60 2.06 -12.29
N GLN A 497 -11.12 2.24 -11.07
CA GLN A 497 -11.13 3.52 -10.38
C GLN A 497 -9.71 4.00 -10.07
N THR A 498 -8.84 3.10 -9.56
CA THR A 498 -7.44 3.40 -9.25
C THR A 498 -6.68 3.79 -10.51
N CYS A 499 -6.83 3.04 -11.60
CA CYS A 499 -6.23 3.39 -12.89
C CYS A 499 -6.73 4.75 -13.42
N PHE A 500 -8.01 5.08 -13.23
CA PHE A 500 -8.55 6.36 -13.66
C PHE A 500 -7.99 7.53 -12.84
N GLN A 501 -7.93 7.38 -11.51
CA GLN A 501 -7.36 8.39 -10.59
C GLN A 501 -5.90 8.69 -10.94
N HIS A 502 -5.10 7.65 -11.18
CA HIS A 502 -3.66 7.76 -11.50
C HIS A 502 -3.37 7.87 -13.01
N LYS A 503 -4.40 8.06 -13.86
CA LYS A 503 -4.29 8.21 -15.33
C LYS A 503 -3.57 7.05 -16.05
N ARG A 504 -3.65 5.82 -15.53
CA ARG A 504 -3.02 4.59 -16.08
C ARG A 504 -3.95 3.83 -17.02
N GLU A 505 -4.30 4.46 -18.15
CA GLU A 505 -5.23 3.87 -19.14
C GLU A 505 -4.70 2.58 -19.79
N ALA A 506 -3.38 2.48 -20.00
CA ALA A 506 -2.76 1.29 -20.58
C ALA A 506 -2.93 0.05 -19.69
N ALA A 507 -2.69 0.20 -18.38
CA ALA A 507 -2.92 -0.84 -17.38
C ALA A 507 -4.41 -1.20 -17.33
N ARG A 508 -5.31 -0.21 -17.28
CA ARG A 508 -6.78 -0.43 -17.29
C ARG A 508 -7.23 -1.29 -18.47
N ARG A 509 -6.78 -0.97 -19.69
CA ARG A 509 -7.12 -1.74 -20.91
C ARG A 509 -6.61 -3.18 -20.82
N SER A 510 -5.38 -3.36 -20.31
CA SER A 510 -4.78 -4.68 -20.14
C SER A 510 -5.52 -5.53 -19.11
N VAL A 511 -5.90 -4.96 -17.96
CA VAL A 511 -6.71 -5.64 -16.94
C VAL A 511 -8.08 -6.01 -17.50
N CYS A 512 -8.76 -5.10 -18.21
CA CYS A 512 -10.06 -5.38 -18.83
C CYS A 512 -9.97 -6.53 -19.87
N ARG A 513 -8.86 -6.62 -20.62
CA ARG A 513 -8.60 -7.74 -21.55
C ARG A 513 -8.42 -9.07 -20.82
N ILE A 514 -7.68 -9.09 -19.72
CA ILE A 514 -7.50 -10.29 -18.87
C ILE A 514 -8.84 -10.73 -18.25
N ALA A 515 -9.63 -9.77 -17.76
CA ALA A 515 -10.97 -10.02 -17.23
C ALA A 515 -11.90 -10.62 -18.29
N ALA A 516 -11.89 -10.06 -19.51
CA ALA A 516 -12.68 -10.58 -20.62
C ALA A 516 -12.30 -12.03 -20.95
N GLN A 517 -11.00 -12.35 -21.06
CA GLN A 517 -10.55 -13.72 -21.32
C GLN A 517 -11.00 -14.71 -20.24
N THR A 518 -10.93 -14.31 -18.97
CA THR A 518 -11.37 -15.14 -17.84
C THR A 518 -12.88 -15.41 -17.89
N LEU A 519 -13.70 -14.39 -18.20
CA LEU A 519 -15.15 -14.54 -18.34
C LEU A 519 -15.54 -15.42 -19.52
N VAL A 520 -14.79 -15.35 -20.62
CA VAL A 520 -14.99 -16.23 -21.78
C VAL A 520 -14.73 -17.69 -21.40
N GLN A 521 -13.70 -17.98 -20.60
CA GLN A 521 -13.46 -19.35 -20.10
C GLN A 521 -14.61 -19.86 -19.23
N LYS A 522 -15.23 -18.96 -18.44
CA LYS A 522 -16.41 -19.26 -17.63
C LYS A 522 -17.75 -19.27 -18.40
N LYS A 523 -17.73 -18.99 -19.71
CA LYS A 523 -18.90 -18.84 -20.60
C LYS A 523 -19.83 -17.67 -20.25
N ASP A 524 -19.36 -16.67 -19.50
CA ASP A 524 -20.10 -15.43 -19.23
C ASP A 524 -19.87 -14.40 -20.35
N TYR A 525 -20.41 -14.69 -21.53
CA TYR A 525 -20.14 -13.92 -22.75
C TYR A 525 -20.67 -12.47 -22.73
N GLY A 526 -21.80 -12.21 -22.06
CA GLY A 526 -22.38 -10.86 -21.98
C GLY A 526 -21.46 -9.86 -21.28
N LEU A 527 -20.91 -10.25 -20.13
CA LEU A 527 -19.93 -9.46 -19.39
C LEU A 527 -18.60 -9.37 -20.15
N ALA A 528 -18.12 -10.48 -20.72
CA ALA A 528 -16.90 -10.48 -21.53
C ALA A 528 -16.94 -9.45 -22.67
N VAL A 529 -18.05 -9.36 -23.41
CA VAL A 529 -18.25 -8.36 -24.46
C VAL A 529 -18.18 -6.93 -23.92
N SER A 530 -18.81 -6.65 -22.78
CA SER A 530 -18.76 -5.31 -22.19
C SER A 530 -17.33 -4.90 -21.80
N TYR A 531 -16.51 -5.84 -21.31
CA TYR A 531 -15.11 -5.56 -20.98
C TYR A 531 -14.22 -5.43 -22.22
N CYS A 532 -14.43 -6.21 -23.29
CA CYS A 532 -13.73 -5.99 -24.55
C CYS A 532 -14.00 -4.59 -25.13
N ILE A 533 -15.25 -4.11 -25.03
CA ILE A 533 -15.61 -2.75 -25.46
C ILE A 533 -14.93 -1.70 -24.58
N SER A 534 -14.96 -1.89 -23.26
CA SER A 534 -14.29 -0.98 -22.31
C SER A 534 -12.76 -0.94 -22.50
N ALA A 535 -12.16 -2.07 -22.88
CA ALA A 535 -10.74 -2.18 -23.19
C ALA A 535 -10.37 -1.64 -24.59
N GLU A 536 -11.35 -1.30 -25.42
CA GLU A 536 -11.18 -1.00 -26.85
C GLU A 536 -10.55 -2.17 -27.64
N ASP A 537 -10.72 -3.41 -27.16
CA ASP A 537 -10.22 -4.63 -27.81
C ASP A 537 -11.23 -5.19 -28.81
N TRP A 538 -11.23 -4.62 -30.02
CA TRP A 538 -12.13 -5.02 -31.10
C TRP A 538 -11.82 -6.40 -31.70
N VAL A 539 -10.56 -6.84 -31.59
CA VAL A 539 -10.13 -8.17 -32.07
C VAL A 539 -10.62 -9.23 -31.09
N GLY A 540 -10.40 -8.99 -29.78
CA GLY A 540 -10.96 -9.81 -28.71
C GLY A 540 -12.48 -9.88 -28.79
N LEU A 541 -13.17 -8.76 -29.02
CA LEU A 541 -14.63 -8.75 -29.23
C LEU A 541 -15.06 -9.72 -30.35
N GLY A 542 -14.37 -9.69 -31.50
CA GLY A 542 -14.65 -10.60 -32.61
C GLY A 542 -14.48 -12.06 -32.20
N GLN A 543 -13.41 -12.40 -31.48
CA GLN A 543 -13.14 -13.76 -30.99
C GLN A 543 -14.19 -14.23 -29.99
N VAL A 544 -14.69 -13.35 -29.11
CA VAL A 544 -15.77 -13.67 -28.18
C VAL A 544 -17.06 -13.99 -28.92
N VAL A 545 -17.41 -13.18 -29.92
CA VAL A 545 -18.60 -13.41 -30.75
C VAL A 545 -18.48 -14.71 -31.55
N ASP A 546 -17.31 -14.98 -32.13
CA ASP A 546 -17.07 -16.22 -32.87
C ASP A 546 -17.22 -17.44 -31.95
N ARG A 547 -16.76 -17.39 -30.68
CA ARG A 547 -17.00 -18.46 -29.69
C ARG A 547 -18.48 -18.64 -29.35
N VAL A 548 -19.24 -17.56 -29.24
CA VAL A 548 -20.70 -17.64 -29.02
C VAL A 548 -21.39 -18.30 -30.22
N LEU A 549 -20.97 -17.95 -31.44
CA LEU A 549 -21.44 -18.57 -32.67
C LEU A 549 -21.04 -20.05 -32.76
N ASP A 550 -19.87 -20.44 -32.27
CA ASP A 550 -19.44 -21.84 -32.19
C ASP A 550 -20.29 -22.66 -31.19
N GLU A 551 -20.80 -22.06 -30.11
CA GLU A 551 -21.72 -22.74 -29.18
C GLU A 551 -23.01 -23.20 -29.89
N TYR A 552 -23.48 -22.50 -30.91
CA TYR A 552 -24.60 -22.96 -31.75
C TYR A 552 -24.28 -24.27 -32.48
N ILE A 553 -23.03 -24.42 -32.96
CA ILE A 553 -22.59 -25.61 -33.68
C ILE A 553 -22.48 -26.81 -32.74
N ILE A 554 -21.97 -26.59 -31.53
CA ILE A 554 -21.67 -27.65 -30.55
C ILE A 554 -22.93 -28.08 -29.79
N ASN A 555 -23.69 -27.11 -29.27
CA ASN A 555 -24.77 -27.33 -28.30
C ASN A 555 -26.17 -27.03 -28.86
N GLY A 556 -26.26 -26.47 -30.07
CA GLY A 556 -27.53 -26.18 -30.74
C GLY A 556 -28.15 -24.81 -30.40
N PRO A 557 -29.33 -24.51 -30.97
CA PRO A 557 -29.93 -23.16 -30.95
C PRO A 557 -30.36 -22.66 -29.57
N GLN A 558 -30.77 -23.56 -28.66
CA GLN A 558 -31.33 -23.20 -27.35
C GLN A 558 -30.28 -22.58 -26.43
N ILE A 559 -29.11 -23.22 -26.30
CA ILE A 559 -28.00 -22.75 -25.46
C ILE A 559 -27.37 -21.50 -26.07
N PHE A 560 -27.26 -21.44 -27.40
CA PHE A 560 -26.82 -20.25 -28.12
C PHE A 560 -27.71 -19.03 -27.83
N SER A 561 -29.03 -19.19 -27.88
CA SER A 561 -29.98 -18.09 -27.66
C SER A 561 -29.81 -17.47 -26.27
N GLN A 562 -29.62 -18.30 -25.23
CA GLN A 562 -29.37 -17.83 -23.86
C GLN A 562 -28.12 -16.93 -23.76
N TYR A 563 -27.01 -17.35 -24.37
CA TYR A 563 -25.77 -16.58 -24.36
C TYR A 563 -25.85 -15.31 -25.21
N ALA A 564 -26.51 -15.37 -26.35
CA ALA A 564 -26.66 -14.22 -27.24
C ALA A 564 -27.63 -13.15 -26.69
N VAL A 565 -28.66 -13.53 -25.92
CA VAL A 565 -29.50 -12.59 -25.18
C VAL A 565 -28.69 -11.81 -24.15
N ALA A 566 -27.76 -12.46 -23.45
CA ALA A 566 -26.87 -11.78 -22.49
C ALA A 566 -25.98 -10.71 -23.14
N ILE A 567 -25.71 -10.82 -24.44
CA ILE A 567 -24.86 -9.90 -25.22
C ILE A 567 -25.67 -8.75 -25.84
N ALA A 568 -27.00 -8.92 -25.97
CA ALA A 568 -27.89 -7.97 -26.63
C ALA A 568 -27.81 -6.51 -26.13
N PRO A 569 -27.67 -6.22 -24.83
CA PRO A 569 -27.54 -4.84 -24.33
C PRO A 569 -26.29 -4.11 -24.88
N SER A 570 -25.17 -4.85 -25.00
CA SER A 570 -23.89 -4.30 -25.49
C SER A 570 -23.96 -4.00 -27.00
N ALA A 571 -24.70 -4.82 -27.76
CA ALA A 571 -24.93 -4.58 -29.18
C ALA A 571 -25.80 -3.34 -29.45
N GLN A 572 -26.72 -2.99 -28.55
CA GLN A 572 -27.55 -1.78 -28.67
C GLN A 572 -26.74 -0.50 -28.43
N LYS A 573 -25.81 -0.50 -27.47
CA LYS A 573 -24.93 0.65 -27.16
C LYS A 573 -23.96 0.99 -28.31
N LEU A 574 -23.52 -0.03 -29.07
CA LEU A 574 -22.54 0.10 -30.15
C LEU A 574 -23.15 0.46 -31.53
N ARG A 575 -24.46 0.70 -31.64
CA ARG A 575 -25.11 1.03 -32.93
C ARG A 575 -24.67 2.38 -33.53
N THR A 576 -23.80 3.15 -32.87
CA THR A 576 -23.21 4.37 -33.40
C THR A 576 -21.97 4.07 -34.26
N PRO A 577 -21.95 4.46 -35.54
CA PRO A 577 -20.95 4.00 -36.49
C PRO A 577 -19.66 4.82 -36.37
N LYS A 578 -18.62 4.26 -35.77
CA LYS A 578 -17.23 4.69 -35.99
C LYS A 578 -16.34 3.47 -36.20
N GLY A 579 -15.83 3.32 -37.43
CA GLY A 579 -14.58 2.62 -37.76
C GLY A 579 -14.43 1.10 -37.56
N HIS A 580 -15.24 0.42 -36.73
CA HIS A 580 -14.94 -0.95 -36.27
C HIS A 580 -15.93 -2.01 -36.79
N GLY A 581 -16.47 -1.79 -37.99
CA GLY A 581 -17.67 -2.45 -38.52
C GLY A 581 -17.68 -3.97 -38.44
N LEU A 582 -16.60 -4.69 -38.79
CA LEU A 582 -16.66 -6.14 -38.95
C LEU A 582 -17.00 -6.93 -37.67
N SER A 583 -16.36 -6.63 -36.53
CA SER A 583 -16.66 -7.29 -35.24
C SER A 583 -18.04 -6.88 -34.72
N VAL A 584 -18.43 -5.61 -34.94
CA VAL A 584 -19.76 -5.10 -34.55
C VAL A 584 -20.87 -5.70 -35.41
N HIS A 585 -20.64 -5.92 -36.71
CA HIS A 585 -21.58 -6.61 -37.59
C HIS A 585 -21.77 -8.05 -37.10
N ARG A 586 -20.69 -8.80 -36.82
CA ARG A 586 -20.82 -10.16 -36.27
C ARG A 586 -21.60 -10.19 -34.95
N LEU A 587 -21.36 -9.22 -34.07
CA LEU A 587 -22.09 -9.06 -32.80
C LEU A 587 -23.59 -8.83 -33.05
N VAL A 588 -23.93 -7.92 -33.96
CA VAL A 588 -25.31 -7.62 -34.35
C VAL A 588 -25.97 -8.86 -34.97
N PHE A 589 -25.25 -9.62 -35.81
CA PHE A 589 -25.74 -10.87 -36.38
C PHE A 589 -26.08 -11.89 -35.30
N ALA A 590 -25.17 -12.15 -34.34
CA ALA A 590 -25.41 -13.11 -33.27
C ALA A 590 -26.68 -12.78 -32.46
N VAL A 591 -26.89 -11.50 -32.12
CA VAL A 591 -28.08 -11.04 -31.40
C VAL A 591 -29.35 -11.15 -32.25
N GLN A 592 -29.30 -10.76 -33.52
CA GLN A 592 -30.45 -10.87 -34.43
C GLN A 592 -30.83 -12.33 -34.69
N TYR A 593 -29.85 -13.22 -34.79
CA TYR A 593 -30.05 -14.63 -35.05
C TYR A 593 -30.58 -15.37 -33.81
N ALA A 594 -30.14 -15.01 -32.60
CA ALA A 594 -30.73 -15.54 -31.37
C ALA A 594 -32.19 -15.15 -31.19
N HIS A 595 -32.52 -13.88 -31.46
CA HIS A 595 -33.90 -13.42 -31.40
C HIS A 595 -34.79 -14.08 -32.47
N LEU A 596 -34.23 -14.47 -33.63
CA LEU A 596 -34.96 -15.30 -34.60
C LEU A 596 -35.38 -16.65 -33.99
N HIS A 597 -34.47 -17.33 -33.30
CA HIS A 597 -34.77 -18.61 -32.62
C HIS A 597 -35.77 -18.43 -31.46
N GLU A 598 -35.70 -17.32 -30.73
CA GLU A 598 -36.72 -16.97 -29.72
C GLU A 598 -38.12 -16.81 -30.34
N LEU A 599 -38.23 -16.18 -31.52
CA LEU A 599 -39.50 -16.06 -32.24
C LEU A 599 -40.03 -17.41 -32.75
N PHE A 600 -39.13 -18.32 -33.13
CA PHE A 600 -39.49 -19.70 -33.47
C PHE A 600 -40.06 -20.47 -32.26
N GLU A 601 -39.47 -20.31 -31.07
CA GLU A 601 -39.98 -20.89 -29.83
C GLU A 601 -41.35 -20.33 -29.43
N ARG A 602 -41.59 -19.03 -29.68
CA ARG A 602 -42.87 -18.36 -29.40
C ARG A 602 -43.94 -18.58 -30.48
N HIS A 603 -43.62 -19.29 -31.56
CA HIS A 603 -44.49 -19.51 -32.74
C HIS A 603 -44.96 -18.22 -33.44
N GLU A 604 -44.19 -17.12 -33.32
CA GLU A 604 -44.49 -15.82 -33.96
C GLU A 604 -43.89 -15.75 -35.38
N TYR A 605 -44.43 -16.57 -36.28
CA TYR A 605 -43.83 -16.82 -37.60
C TYR A 605 -43.79 -15.58 -38.53
N GLN A 606 -44.72 -14.64 -38.39
CA GLN A 606 -44.74 -13.42 -39.20
C GLN A 606 -43.56 -12.49 -38.86
N GLU A 607 -43.24 -12.34 -37.58
CA GLU A 607 -42.10 -11.53 -37.13
C GLU A 607 -40.77 -12.20 -37.46
N ALA A 608 -40.71 -13.53 -37.34
CA ALA A 608 -39.55 -14.33 -37.74
C ALA A 608 -39.22 -14.15 -39.24
N ALA A 609 -40.24 -14.18 -40.11
CA ALA A 609 -40.07 -13.95 -41.55
C ALA A 609 -39.49 -12.56 -41.85
N ASN A 610 -40.02 -11.52 -41.22
CA ASN A 610 -39.50 -10.15 -41.34
C ASN A 610 -38.05 -10.05 -40.84
N ARG A 611 -37.71 -10.76 -39.76
CA ARG A 611 -36.36 -10.76 -39.18
C ARG A 611 -35.33 -11.40 -40.12
N ILE A 612 -35.63 -12.54 -40.75
CA ILE A 612 -34.72 -13.17 -41.73
C ILE A 612 -34.42 -12.21 -42.89
N VAL A 613 -35.44 -11.53 -43.40
CA VAL A 613 -35.26 -10.55 -44.49
C VAL A 613 -34.38 -9.38 -44.01
N SER A 614 -34.60 -8.88 -42.79
CA SER A 614 -33.79 -7.82 -42.18
C SER A 614 -32.32 -8.24 -41.98
N ILE A 615 -32.08 -9.50 -41.61
CA ILE A 615 -30.74 -10.05 -41.38
C ILE A 615 -29.93 -10.04 -42.69
N PHE A 616 -30.54 -10.45 -43.81
CA PHE A 616 -29.87 -10.44 -45.12
C PHE A 616 -29.81 -9.07 -45.79
N SER A 617 -30.77 -8.16 -45.56
CA SER A 617 -30.78 -6.84 -46.20
C SER A 617 -29.79 -5.86 -45.58
N GLN A 618 -29.38 -6.08 -44.33
CA GLN A 618 -28.39 -5.26 -43.62
C GLN A 618 -26.94 -5.73 -43.84
N ASP A 619 -26.71 -6.76 -44.69
CA ASP A 619 -25.39 -7.38 -44.97
C ASP A 619 -24.58 -7.76 -43.71
N VAL A 620 -25.28 -8.09 -42.62
CA VAL A 620 -24.67 -8.39 -41.32
C VAL A 620 -24.21 -9.85 -41.23
N VAL A 621 -24.77 -10.74 -42.06
CA VAL A 621 -24.51 -12.19 -42.03
C VAL A 621 -23.16 -12.52 -42.67
N PRO A 622 -22.24 -13.19 -41.94
CA PRO A 622 -21.05 -13.77 -42.54
C PRO A 622 -21.41 -14.80 -43.61
N LYS A 623 -20.68 -14.83 -44.74
CA LYS A 623 -20.97 -15.74 -45.87
C LYS A 623 -21.10 -17.21 -45.46
N SER A 624 -20.29 -17.64 -44.50
CA SER A 624 -20.26 -18.99 -43.96
C SER A 624 -21.55 -19.42 -43.23
N TRP A 625 -22.38 -18.45 -42.82
CA TRP A 625 -23.65 -18.67 -42.11
C TRP A 625 -24.88 -18.62 -43.02
N TRP A 626 -24.75 -18.18 -44.28
CA TRP A 626 -25.90 -18.02 -45.19
C TRP A 626 -26.68 -19.32 -45.38
N ALA A 627 -25.97 -20.44 -45.51
CA ALA A 627 -26.57 -21.74 -45.75
C ALA A 627 -27.49 -22.20 -44.58
N ILE A 628 -27.10 -21.93 -43.33
CA ILE A 628 -27.89 -22.31 -42.14
C ILE A 628 -29.13 -21.43 -42.01
N VAL A 629 -28.98 -20.11 -42.13
CA VAL A 629 -30.10 -19.17 -42.03
C VAL A 629 -31.17 -19.48 -43.10
N LEU A 630 -30.73 -19.86 -44.32
CA LEU A 630 -31.63 -20.31 -45.38
C LEU A 630 -32.30 -21.66 -45.09
N CYS A 631 -31.63 -22.58 -44.39
CA CYS A 631 -32.25 -23.82 -43.93
C CYS A 631 -33.32 -23.57 -42.88
N ASP A 632 -33.10 -22.65 -41.94
CA ASP A 632 -34.08 -22.29 -40.91
C ASP A 632 -35.32 -21.61 -41.52
N ALA A 633 -35.14 -20.89 -42.64
CA ALA A 633 -36.24 -20.29 -43.39
C ALA A 633 -37.21 -21.32 -43.99
N VAL A 634 -36.82 -22.60 -44.15
CA VAL A 634 -37.69 -23.65 -44.71
C VAL A 634 -38.96 -23.83 -43.88
N GLN A 635 -38.85 -23.79 -42.54
CA GLN A 635 -40.02 -23.92 -41.67
C GLN A 635 -41.04 -22.80 -41.91
N LEU A 636 -40.58 -21.60 -42.22
CA LEU A 636 -41.43 -20.45 -42.55
C LEU A 636 -42.00 -20.52 -43.97
N LEU A 637 -41.21 -21.02 -44.92
CA LEU A 637 -41.62 -21.18 -46.33
C LEU A 637 -42.66 -22.29 -46.51
N GLU A 638 -42.60 -23.34 -45.69
CA GLU A 638 -43.56 -24.45 -45.72
C GLU A 638 -44.79 -24.20 -44.82
N TYR A 639 -44.88 -23.04 -44.18
CA TYR A 639 -46.03 -22.67 -43.35
C TYR A 639 -47.33 -22.66 -44.19
N GLY A 640 -48.20 -23.63 -43.91
CA GLY A 640 -49.44 -23.87 -44.65
C GLY A 640 -50.52 -22.78 -44.54
N PRO A 641 -50.73 -22.14 -43.38
CA PRO A 641 -51.85 -21.21 -43.17
C PRO A 641 -51.76 -19.86 -43.90
N SER A 642 -50.57 -19.31 -44.12
CA SER A 642 -50.41 -17.97 -44.70
C SER A 642 -49.09 -17.79 -45.45
N LEU A 643 -49.04 -16.82 -46.36
CA LEU A 643 -47.83 -16.40 -47.06
C LEU A 643 -47.10 -15.33 -46.22
N LEU A 644 -46.02 -15.74 -45.55
CA LEU A 644 -45.29 -14.89 -44.58
C LEU A 644 -44.28 -13.92 -45.23
N PHE A 645 -43.81 -14.23 -46.44
CA PHE A 645 -42.83 -13.43 -47.19
C PHE A 645 -43.45 -12.71 -48.39
N SER A 646 -42.99 -11.49 -48.64
CA SER A 646 -43.29 -10.77 -49.89
C SER A 646 -42.61 -11.43 -51.10
N SER A 647 -43.16 -11.21 -52.30
CA SER A 647 -42.58 -11.74 -53.55
C SER A 647 -41.14 -11.27 -53.79
N SER A 648 -40.83 -10.01 -53.42
CA SER A 648 -39.48 -9.45 -53.50
C SER A 648 -38.52 -10.07 -52.48
N SER A 649 -38.97 -10.30 -51.24
CA SER A 649 -38.18 -10.97 -50.20
C SER A 649 -37.87 -12.43 -50.54
N ALA A 650 -38.84 -13.18 -51.07
CA ALA A 650 -38.64 -14.56 -51.51
C ALA A 650 -37.67 -14.64 -52.70
N SER A 651 -37.75 -13.69 -53.63
CA SER A 651 -36.83 -13.59 -54.78
C SER A 651 -35.40 -13.27 -54.33
N PHE A 652 -35.25 -12.42 -53.31
CA PHE A 652 -33.94 -12.10 -52.72
C PHE A 652 -33.29 -13.31 -52.05
N MET A 653 -34.05 -14.12 -51.30
CA MET A 653 -33.54 -15.38 -50.73
C MET A 653 -33.14 -16.38 -51.82
N LEU A 654 -33.91 -16.48 -52.91
CA LEU A 654 -33.57 -17.31 -54.06
C LEU A 654 -32.27 -16.84 -54.75
N GLN A 655 -32.06 -15.53 -54.84
CA GLN A 655 -30.81 -14.96 -55.38
C GLN A 655 -29.61 -15.35 -54.53
N LYS A 656 -29.71 -15.22 -53.20
CA LYS A 656 -28.65 -15.62 -52.26
C LYS A 656 -28.38 -17.13 -52.29
N LEU A 657 -29.42 -17.95 -52.41
CA LEU A 657 -29.29 -19.40 -52.58
C LEU A 657 -28.57 -19.76 -53.88
N ASN A 658 -28.94 -19.12 -55.00
CA ASN A 658 -28.28 -19.35 -56.29
C ASN A 658 -26.80 -18.92 -56.26
N GLU A 659 -26.48 -17.83 -55.56
CA GLU A 659 -25.08 -17.42 -55.36
C GLU A 659 -24.26 -18.53 -54.70
N ILE A 660 -24.78 -19.17 -53.64
CA ILE A 660 -24.11 -20.29 -52.96
C ILE A 660 -23.86 -21.45 -53.93
N PHE A 661 -24.87 -21.87 -54.71
CA PHE A 661 -24.71 -22.97 -55.67
C PHE A 661 -23.69 -22.66 -56.77
N ILE A 662 -23.69 -21.43 -57.29
CA ILE A 662 -22.73 -21.00 -58.33
C ILE A 662 -21.32 -20.97 -57.75
N ARG A 663 -21.12 -20.38 -56.57
CA ARG A 663 -19.81 -20.26 -55.93
C ARG A 663 -19.25 -21.60 -55.45
N ALA A 664 -20.10 -22.50 -54.95
CA ALA A 664 -19.71 -23.87 -54.63
C ALA A 664 -19.22 -24.62 -55.88
N SER A 665 -19.94 -24.50 -57.01
CA SER A 665 -19.50 -25.11 -58.28
C SER A 665 -18.19 -24.55 -58.85
N GLN A 666 -17.78 -23.36 -58.40
CA GLN A 666 -16.54 -22.68 -58.79
C GLN A 666 -15.36 -22.99 -57.84
N GLY A 667 -15.55 -23.88 -56.86
CA GLY A 667 -14.49 -24.26 -55.91
C GLY A 667 -14.37 -23.36 -54.68
N SER A 668 -15.33 -22.46 -54.45
CA SER A 668 -15.42 -21.63 -53.22
C SER A 668 -16.51 -22.14 -52.27
N GLY A 669 -16.80 -23.44 -52.29
CA GLY A 669 -17.84 -24.05 -51.45
C GLY A 669 -17.54 -23.92 -49.96
N ASP A 670 -16.26 -24.02 -49.59
CA ASP A 670 -15.78 -23.89 -48.22
C ASP A 670 -16.23 -22.56 -47.57
N ASP A 671 -16.12 -21.43 -48.28
CA ASP A 671 -16.47 -20.11 -47.74
C ASP A 671 -17.95 -19.97 -47.30
N TYR A 672 -18.85 -20.79 -47.87
CA TYR A 672 -20.30 -20.69 -47.65
C TYR A 672 -20.89 -21.89 -46.90
N LEU A 673 -20.24 -23.06 -46.96
CA LEU A 673 -20.81 -24.33 -46.49
C LEU A 673 -20.16 -24.86 -45.20
N ILE A 674 -19.03 -24.30 -44.76
CA ILE A 674 -18.28 -24.77 -43.57
C ILE A 674 -19.13 -24.90 -42.30
N VAL A 675 -20.03 -23.94 -42.02
CA VAL A 675 -20.82 -23.99 -40.77
C VAL A 675 -21.91 -25.06 -40.90
N LEU A 676 -22.56 -25.15 -42.05
CA LEU A 676 -23.60 -26.15 -42.31
C LEU A 676 -23.04 -27.57 -42.25
N SER A 677 -21.88 -27.83 -42.86
CA SER A 677 -21.20 -29.13 -42.81
C SER A 677 -20.80 -29.53 -41.39
N ARG A 678 -20.34 -28.58 -40.56
CA ARG A 678 -20.02 -28.82 -39.15
C ARG A 678 -21.26 -29.18 -38.32
N THR A 679 -22.41 -28.53 -38.55
CA THR A 679 -23.67 -28.89 -37.86
C THR A 679 -24.19 -30.28 -38.25
N LEU A 680 -23.78 -30.82 -39.40
CA LEU A 680 -24.16 -32.15 -39.90
C LEU A 680 -23.30 -33.30 -39.35
N LYS A 681 -22.48 -33.07 -38.31
CA LYS A 681 -21.59 -34.08 -37.67
C LYS A 681 -20.74 -34.88 -38.67
N GLY A 682 -20.06 -34.19 -39.58
CA GLY A 682 -19.08 -34.79 -40.51
C GLY A 682 -19.56 -34.95 -41.96
N GLY A 683 -20.69 -34.37 -42.31
CA GLY A 683 -21.16 -34.32 -43.70
C GLY A 683 -20.25 -33.47 -44.59
N GLY A 684 -19.79 -34.03 -45.71
CA GLY A 684 -19.00 -33.30 -46.70
C GLY A 684 -19.81 -32.25 -47.45
N GLU A 685 -19.15 -31.52 -48.37
CA GLU A 685 -19.78 -30.48 -49.20
C GLU A 685 -21.05 -30.98 -49.93
N THR A 686 -21.07 -32.25 -50.33
CA THR A 686 -22.19 -32.89 -51.03
C THR A 686 -23.47 -32.95 -50.18
N GLU A 687 -23.36 -33.25 -48.89
CA GLU A 687 -24.51 -33.41 -47.98
C GLU A 687 -25.09 -32.05 -47.57
N ALA A 688 -24.21 -31.05 -47.40
CA ALA A 688 -24.62 -29.67 -47.20
C ALA A 688 -25.40 -29.12 -48.41
N LEU A 689 -24.95 -29.42 -49.64
CA LEU A 689 -25.64 -29.06 -50.87
C LEU A 689 -26.98 -29.79 -51.04
N GLU A 690 -27.11 -31.04 -50.59
CA GLU A 690 -28.39 -31.76 -50.59
C GLU A 690 -29.42 -31.10 -49.67
N ARG A 691 -29.03 -30.68 -48.47
CA ARG A 691 -29.92 -29.93 -47.57
C ARG A 691 -30.37 -28.60 -48.18
N LEU A 692 -29.48 -27.90 -48.89
CA LEU A 692 -29.81 -26.68 -49.63
C LEU A 692 -30.71 -26.92 -50.85
N ARG A 693 -30.67 -28.11 -51.48
CA ARG A 693 -31.67 -28.49 -52.51
C ARG A 693 -33.07 -28.59 -51.90
N GLY A 694 -33.18 -29.00 -50.63
CA GLY A 694 -34.42 -28.93 -49.85
C GLY A 694 -34.96 -27.51 -49.74
N VAL A 695 -34.10 -26.53 -49.44
CA VAL A 695 -34.46 -25.09 -49.43
C VAL A 695 -34.95 -24.64 -50.80
N ARG A 696 -34.28 -25.05 -51.88
CA ARG A 696 -34.69 -24.73 -53.25
C ARG A 696 -36.07 -25.28 -53.56
N LEU A 697 -36.37 -26.50 -53.14
CA LEU A 697 -37.69 -27.12 -53.32
C LEU A 697 -38.77 -26.37 -52.53
N ALA A 698 -38.50 -25.99 -51.28
CA ALA A 698 -39.40 -25.20 -50.45
C ALA A 698 -39.72 -23.83 -51.09
N LEU A 699 -38.71 -23.14 -51.62
CA LEU A 699 -38.89 -21.88 -52.37
C LEU A 699 -39.73 -22.08 -53.64
N VAL A 700 -39.48 -23.13 -54.42
CA VAL A 700 -40.28 -23.44 -55.63
C VAL A 700 -41.74 -23.70 -55.27
N ARG A 701 -42.01 -24.46 -54.21
CA ARG A 701 -43.36 -24.69 -53.69
C ARG A 701 -44.01 -23.40 -53.19
N TYR A 702 -43.24 -22.53 -52.54
CA TYR A 702 -43.71 -21.23 -52.07
C TYR A 702 -44.11 -20.33 -53.25
N PHE A 703 -43.28 -20.22 -54.29
CA PHE A 703 -43.63 -19.46 -55.50
C PHE A 703 -44.84 -20.04 -56.23
N ALA A 704 -44.96 -21.36 -56.31
CA ALA A 704 -46.16 -22.01 -56.86
C ALA A 704 -47.41 -21.64 -56.06
N ARG A 705 -47.33 -21.61 -54.72
CA ARG A 705 -48.43 -21.13 -53.86
C ARG A 705 -48.73 -19.64 -54.08
N CYS A 706 -47.71 -18.79 -54.20
CA CYS A 706 -47.92 -17.37 -54.52
C CYS A 706 -48.66 -17.19 -55.85
N THR A 707 -48.34 -17.98 -56.88
CA THR A 707 -49.03 -17.89 -58.19
C THR A 707 -50.49 -18.36 -58.13
N VAL A 708 -50.80 -19.32 -57.26
CA VAL A 708 -52.17 -19.82 -57.06
C VAL A 708 -52.99 -18.83 -56.22
N PHE A 709 -52.39 -18.21 -55.21
CA PHE A 709 -53.04 -17.16 -54.40
C PHE A 709 -53.19 -15.82 -55.13
N SER A 710 -52.39 -15.52 -56.16
CA SER A 710 -52.57 -14.33 -57.02
C SER A 710 -53.57 -14.53 -58.16
N ALA A 711 -54.03 -15.78 -58.37
CA ALA A 711 -55.01 -16.14 -59.41
C ALA A 711 -56.45 -16.21 -58.87
N HIS A 712 -56.65 -15.91 -57.59
CA HIS A 712 -57.91 -15.59 -56.93
C HIS A 712 -57.87 -14.13 -56.47
#